data_AF-A0A932ANK6-F1
#
_entry.id   AF-A0A932ANK6-F1
#
_cell.length_a   1.000
_cell.length_b   1.000
_cell.length_c   1.000
_cell.angle_alpha   90.00
_cell.angle_beta   90.00
_cell.angle_gamma   90.00
#
_symmetry.space_group_name_H-M   'P 1'
#
loop_
_entity.id
_entity.type
_entity.pdbx_description
1 polymer ?
#
loop_
_entity_poly.entity_id
_entity_poly.type
_entity_poly.pdbx_seq_one_letter_code
_entity_poly.pdbx_strand_id
1 'polypeptide(L)'
;MRIGVLGPLRVEGVAATVALAAKERSLLAALALRAGEVVSTEALIRALWGDDPPGSARKTMQTYISNVRQVIGAAMISTHSTGYLLTVDPDDVDVHRFRLLVRAGDDALRVGDVASARSHLRGALALWRGDAFADVASHTGLAAEGVRLQEERLSALESRIDADLAAGAHAGLVGELEALVRDHPYRERLWGNLMVALYRCGRQADALATFRRARSQLVEELGIEPGGELRRIEAAILEQAPSLATPTHDDPPAAAGTPGAILRSPVRYVTSSGGASIAYQIAGDGPVDILAVPGFVTHLDIWWNAPTDGLVRRLASLGRLIAFDKRGMGLSDRPDAITPLDWVDDAVAVLDAVEGREVVVLGISAGTPTAIRLASLHPERVRALVVFGGGARTLNGPGYGVGHDRPTLEAFADNLERRWGTGVAISAYAPSLAGQPHVREYWARYQLLSASPKAAIRSFWNAVEDDVIDLLPTIDVPTLVLHPERDVIAPVSWGRFLAERIAGAEFVGLDSDVDLICVSDVLPDVAAEIATFLERAVPESTERSMDAQLVTIVAVYTASDSVRAMVESALARAGGRVQERPAHTAVFDAPGQAVRAVRALRQELATTAVSVPPVGVALHVGECVRSDIGFRGEAVELAHRLAVRASATSEVLVTDTIRPLLRAGEVRLEERPDLDAFLSRLAIHALVD
;
A
#
# COMPACT_ATOMS: atom_id res chain seq x y z
N MET A 1 -30.58 -22.19 -1.01
CA MET A 1 -30.44 -23.59 -0.53
C MET A 1 -29.06 -24.02 -0.96
N ARG A 2 -28.21 -24.53 -0.08
CA ARG A 2 -26.81 -24.83 -0.44
C ARG A 2 -26.57 -26.32 -0.57
N ILE A 3 -25.82 -26.73 -1.59
CA ILE A 3 -25.46 -28.13 -1.82
C ILE A 3 -23.94 -28.26 -1.80
N GLY A 4 -23.44 -29.21 -1.02
CA GLY A 4 -22.02 -29.47 -0.89
C GLY A 4 -21.63 -30.87 -1.35
N VAL A 5 -20.77 -30.99 -2.35
CA VAL A 5 -20.23 -32.23 -2.92
C VAL A 5 -18.71 -32.40 -2.75
N LEU A 6 -18.00 -31.36 -2.31
CA LEU A 6 -16.56 -31.39 -2.02
C LEU A 6 -16.28 -32.01 -0.63
N GLY A 7 -16.70 -33.26 -0.46
CA GLY A 7 -16.77 -33.97 0.81
C GLY A 7 -18.00 -34.88 0.83
N PRO A 8 -18.44 -35.33 2.02
CA PRO A 8 -19.76 -35.94 2.16
C PRO A 8 -20.87 -35.01 1.67
N LEU A 9 -21.87 -35.56 0.97
CA LEU A 9 -23.00 -34.79 0.44
C LEU A 9 -23.70 -34.04 1.58
N ARG A 10 -23.85 -32.73 1.41
CA ARG A 10 -24.54 -31.85 2.36
C ARG A 10 -25.60 -31.04 1.63
N VAL A 11 -26.76 -30.89 2.25
CA VAL A 11 -27.82 -29.99 1.78
C VAL A 11 -28.25 -29.11 2.95
N GLU A 12 -28.21 -27.80 2.78
CA GLU A 12 -28.57 -26.81 3.80
C GLU A 12 -29.79 -25.99 3.41
N GLY A 13 -30.57 -25.60 4.42
CA GLY A 13 -31.79 -24.80 4.23
C GLY A 13 -33.06 -25.62 4.02
N VAL A 14 -33.09 -26.87 4.52
CA VAL A 14 -34.22 -27.78 4.41
C VAL A 14 -34.75 -28.14 5.80
N ALA A 15 -36.07 -28.11 6.00
CA ALA A 15 -36.72 -28.22 7.31
C ALA A 15 -36.83 -29.64 7.91
N ALA A 16 -36.29 -30.68 7.25
CA ALA A 16 -36.37 -32.05 7.75
C ALA A 16 -35.11 -32.88 7.44
N THR A 17 -34.59 -33.57 8.46
CA THR A 17 -33.52 -34.59 8.39
C THR A 17 -34.06 -35.90 7.81
N VAL A 18 -34.49 -35.90 6.55
CA VAL A 18 -34.69 -37.16 5.82
C VAL A 18 -33.33 -37.57 5.24
N ALA A 19 -32.78 -38.68 5.73
CA ALA A 19 -31.52 -39.21 5.22
C ALA A 19 -31.73 -39.82 3.83
N LEU A 20 -31.07 -39.24 2.82
CA LEU A 20 -31.04 -39.80 1.47
C LEU A 20 -30.23 -41.11 1.47
N ALA A 21 -30.74 -42.13 0.79
CA ALA A 21 -30.01 -43.37 0.56
C ALA A 21 -28.81 -43.14 -0.38
N ALA A 22 -27.83 -44.06 -0.40
CA ALA A 22 -26.59 -43.89 -1.17
C ALA A 22 -26.81 -43.55 -2.65
N LYS A 23 -27.74 -44.24 -3.35
CA LYS A 23 -28.05 -43.96 -4.77
C LYS A 23 -28.81 -42.63 -4.97
N GLU A 24 -29.60 -42.20 -4.00
CA GLU A 24 -30.30 -40.91 -4.03
C GLU A 24 -29.32 -39.74 -3.80
N ARG A 25 -28.33 -39.93 -2.90
CA ARG A 25 -27.21 -39.01 -2.74
C ARG A 25 -26.38 -38.91 -4.02
N SER A 26 -26.13 -40.04 -4.68
CA SER A 26 -25.44 -40.10 -5.98
C SER A 26 -26.20 -39.32 -7.06
N LEU A 27 -27.53 -39.46 -7.08
CA LEU A 27 -28.40 -38.73 -8.00
C LEU A 27 -28.33 -37.23 -7.78
N LEU A 28 -28.44 -36.78 -6.52
CA LEU A 28 -28.35 -35.36 -6.21
C LEU A 28 -26.95 -34.80 -6.50
N ALA A 29 -25.90 -35.55 -6.20
CA ALA A 29 -24.52 -35.18 -6.54
C ALA A 29 -24.32 -35.03 -8.07
N ALA A 30 -24.83 -35.99 -8.87
CA ALA A 30 -24.75 -35.95 -10.32
C ALA A 30 -25.50 -34.73 -10.92
N LEU A 31 -26.64 -34.37 -10.34
CA LEU A 31 -27.38 -33.17 -10.72
C LEU A 31 -26.66 -31.89 -10.29
N ALA A 32 -26.10 -31.85 -9.08
CA ALA A 32 -25.38 -30.68 -8.54
C ALA A 32 -24.13 -30.33 -9.35
N LEU A 33 -23.40 -31.33 -9.85
CA LEU A 33 -22.27 -31.15 -10.79
C LEU A 33 -22.66 -30.39 -12.06
N ARG A 34 -23.94 -30.41 -12.43
CA ARG A 34 -24.52 -29.77 -13.61
C ARG A 34 -25.70 -28.87 -13.22
N ALA A 35 -25.59 -28.20 -12.06
CA ALA A 35 -26.58 -27.24 -11.58
C ALA A 35 -26.95 -26.22 -12.67
N GLY A 36 -28.25 -25.96 -12.84
CA GLY A 36 -28.74 -25.09 -13.91
C GLY A 36 -28.83 -25.73 -15.30
N GLU A 37 -28.37 -26.98 -15.48
CA GLU A 37 -28.45 -27.69 -16.76
C GLU A 37 -29.35 -28.94 -16.71
N VAL A 38 -29.99 -29.25 -17.85
CA VAL A 38 -30.77 -30.49 -18.00
C VAL A 38 -29.81 -31.68 -18.16
N VAL A 39 -29.81 -32.59 -17.19
CA VAL A 39 -29.04 -33.84 -17.26
C VAL A 39 -29.92 -34.97 -17.79
N SER A 40 -29.47 -35.62 -18.86
CA SER A 40 -30.24 -36.69 -19.49
C SER A 40 -30.44 -37.88 -18.56
N THR A 41 -31.56 -38.60 -18.73
CA THR A 41 -31.85 -39.80 -17.94
C THR A 41 -30.74 -40.86 -18.07
N GLU A 42 -30.16 -41.03 -19.27
CA GLU A 42 -29.04 -41.95 -19.53
C GLU A 42 -27.76 -41.54 -18.79
N ALA A 43 -27.44 -40.24 -18.76
CA ALA A 43 -26.28 -39.75 -18.01
C ALA A 43 -26.44 -39.97 -16.50
N LEU A 44 -27.65 -39.77 -15.97
CA LEU A 44 -27.94 -40.05 -14.55
C LEU A 44 -27.88 -41.56 -14.26
N ILE A 45 -28.37 -42.42 -15.16
CA ILE A 45 -28.23 -43.87 -15.03
C ILE A 45 -26.75 -44.25 -14.95
N ARG A 46 -25.92 -43.74 -15.87
CA ARG A 46 -24.48 -43.99 -15.85
C ARG A 46 -23.83 -43.49 -14.56
N ALA A 47 -24.18 -42.31 -14.08
CA ALA A 47 -23.65 -41.78 -12.82
C ALA A 47 -24.00 -42.67 -11.61
N LEU A 48 -25.20 -43.28 -11.60
CA LEU A 48 -25.63 -44.13 -10.50
C LEU A 48 -25.05 -45.55 -10.56
N TRP A 49 -25.05 -46.18 -11.74
CA TRP A 49 -24.76 -47.62 -11.88
C TRP A 49 -23.48 -47.94 -12.67
N GLY A 50 -22.82 -46.94 -13.27
CA GLY A 50 -21.68 -47.17 -14.15
C GLY A 50 -22.10 -47.87 -15.44
N ASP A 51 -21.31 -48.86 -15.86
CA ASP A 51 -21.48 -49.56 -17.14
C ASP A 51 -22.45 -50.75 -17.08
N ASP A 52 -22.90 -51.16 -15.88
CA ASP A 52 -23.82 -52.31 -15.70
C ASP A 52 -25.13 -51.90 -15.00
N PRO A 53 -26.03 -51.15 -15.67
CA PRO A 53 -27.31 -50.75 -15.10
C PRO A 53 -28.32 -51.91 -15.11
N PRO A 54 -29.17 -52.05 -14.08
CA PRO A 54 -30.23 -53.04 -14.08
C PRO A 54 -31.29 -52.71 -15.15
N GLY A 55 -31.97 -53.73 -15.70
CA GLY A 55 -33.03 -53.53 -16.70
C GLY A 55 -34.21 -52.66 -16.21
N SER A 56 -34.34 -52.46 -14.89
CA SER A 56 -35.34 -51.58 -14.26
C SER A 56 -34.85 -50.14 -13.99
N ALA A 57 -33.62 -49.77 -14.37
CA ALA A 57 -32.96 -48.51 -14.00
C ALA A 57 -33.81 -47.25 -14.24
N ARG A 58 -34.48 -47.16 -15.40
CA ARG A 58 -35.36 -46.02 -15.74
C ARG A 58 -36.56 -45.88 -14.79
N LYS A 59 -37.17 -47.00 -14.39
CA LYS A 59 -38.29 -47.00 -13.45
C LYS A 59 -37.81 -46.64 -12.04
N THR A 60 -36.68 -47.20 -11.61
CA THR A 60 -36.07 -46.90 -10.31
C THR A 60 -35.61 -45.44 -10.21
N MET A 61 -35.13 -44.84 -11.31
CA MET A 61 -34.76 -43.43 -11.37
C MET A 61 -35.93 -42.49 -11.02
N GLN A 62 -37.14 -42.79 -11.50
CA GLN A 62 -38.33 -41.99 -11.18
C GLN A 62 -38.63 -42.02 -9.68
N THR A 63 -38.44 -43.17 -9.03
CA THR A 63 -38.55 -43.31 -7.57
C THR A 63 -37.51 -42.46 -6.85
N TYR A 64 -36.24 -42.53 -7.27
CA TYR A 64 -35.18 -41.73 -6.65
C TYR A 64 -35.40 -40.22 -6.83
N ILE A 65 -35.86 -39.77 -8.00
CA ILE A 65 -36.22 -38.36 -8.22
C ILE A 65 -37.36 -37.94 -7.29
N SER A 66 -38.39 -38.79 -7.13
CA SER A 66 -39.49 -38.51 -6.20
C SER A 66 -38.99 -38.38 -4.76
N ASN A 67 -38.12 -39.29 -4.32
CA ASN A 67 -37.57 -39.26 -2.96
C ASN A 67 -36.68 -38.04 -2.73
N VAL A 68 -35.80 -37.71 -3.68
CA VAL A 68 -34.96 -36.49 -3.59
C VAL A 68 -35.83 -35.24 -3.55
N ARG A 69 -36.89 -35.14 -4.37
CA ARG A 69 -37.86 -34.02 -4.32
C ARG A 69 -38.57 -33.88 -2.98
N GLN A 70 -38.85 -34.98 -2.29
CA GLN A 70 -39.45 -34.92 -0.94
C GLN A 70 -38.48 -34.32 0.07
N VAL A 71 -37.17 -34.55 -0.10
CA VAL A 71 -36.14 -33.97 0.76
C VAL A 71 -35.90 -32.52 0.39
N ILE A 72 -35.46 -32.21 -0.83
CA ILE A 72 -34.99 -30.86 -1.18
C ILE A 72 -36.09 -29.90 -1.66
N GLY A 73 -37.34 -30.39 -1.77
CA GLY A 73 -38.48 -29.64 -2.29
C GLY A 73 -38.77 -29.96 -3.76
N ALA A 74 -40.05 -30.19 -4.07
CA ALA A 74 -40.49 -30.62 -5.40
C ALA A 74 -40.13 -29.63 -6.53
N ALA A 75 -40.11 -28.33 -6.21
CA ALA A 75 -39.78 -27.27 -7.17
C ALA A 75 -38.29 -27.26 -7.55
N MET A 76 -37.41 -27.86 -6.76
CA MET A 76 -35.96 -27.82 -7.00
C MET A 76 -35.52 -28.74 -8.13
N ILE A 77 -36.30 -29.78 -8.47
CA ILE A 77 -36.00 -30.64 -9.61
C ILE A 77 -37.15 -30.57 -10.60
N SER A 78 -36.92 -30.00 -11.79
CA SER A 78 -37.88 -30.02 -12.89
C SER A 78 -37.67 -31.26 -13.76
N THR A 79 -38.77 -31.83 -14.25
CA THR A 79 -38.73 -32.92 -15.25
C THR A 79 -38.85 -32.32 -16.64
N HIS A 80 -37.91 -32.66 -17.51
CA HIS A 80 -37.92 -32.31 -18.93
C HIS A 80 -38.09 -33.57 -19.78
N SER A 81 -38.42 -33.40 -21.06
CA SER A 81 -38.63 -34.52 -21.99
C SER A 81 -37.42 -35.44 -22.13
N THR A 82 -36.20 -34.91 -21.92
CA THR A 82 -34.93 -35.65 -22.07
C THR A 82 -34.25 -36.02 -20.75
N GLY A 83 -34.73 -35.51 -19.61
CA GLY A 83 -34.02 -35.66 -18.33
C GLY A 83 -34.56 -34.79 -17.20
N TYR A 84 -33.66 -34.42 -16.29
CA TYR A 84 -33.99 -33.67 -15.08
C TYR A 84 -33.03 -32.49 -14.89
N LEU A 85 -33.54 -31.39 -14.38
CA LEU A 85 -32.79 -30.17 -14.10
C LEU A 85 -32.90 -29.85 -12.62
N LEU A 86 -31.76 -29.61 -11.97
CA LEU A 86 -31.70 -29.06 -10.62
C LEU A 86 -31.70 -27.54 -10.72
N THR A 87 -32.78 -26.92 -10.25
CA THR A 87 -33.01 -25.48 -10.28
C THR A 87 -32.41 -24.86 -9.02
N VAL A 88 -31.09 -24.69 -9.03
CA VAL A 88 -30.31 -24.01 -7.98
C VAL A 88 -29.31 -23.09 -8.66
N ASP A 89 -29.00 -21.96 -8.02
CA ASP A 89 -27.89 -21.11 -8.46
C ASP A 89 -26.59 -21.92 -8.40
N PRO A 90 -25.78 -21.99 -9.48
CA PRO A 90 -24.48 -22.65 -9.43
C PRO A 90 -23.60 -22.18 -8.26
N ASP A 91 -23.66 -20.90 -7.87
CA ASP A 91 -22.85 -20.34 -6.77
C ASP A 91 -23.26 -20.84 -5.38
N ASP A 92 -24.46 -21.42 -5.26
CA ASP A 92 -24.96 -22.12 -4.08
C ASP A 92 -24.48 -23.60 -4.01
N VAL A 93 -23.70 -24.06 -5.01
CA VAL A 93 -23.07 -25.38 -5.04
C VAL A 93 -21.55 -25.25 -4.91
N ASP A 94 -20.97 -25.91 -3.90
CA ASP A 94 -19.57 -25.75 -3.53
C ASP A 94 -18.56 -26.03 -4.66
N VAL A 95 -18.82 -27.01 -5.54
CA VAL A 95 -17.93 -27.34 -6.68
C VAL A 95 -17.84 -26.22 -7.72
N HIS A 96 -18.95 -25.53 -8.00
CA HIS A 96 -18.96 -24.42 -8.97
C HIS A 96 -18.31 -23.18 -8.35
N ARG A 97 -18.61 -22.90 -7.08
CA ARG A 97 -17.96 -21.84 -6.32
C ARG A 97 -16.45 -22.06 -6.18
N PHE A 98 -16.02 -23.31 -5.95
CA PHE A 98 -14.61 -23.69 -5.96
C PHE A 98 -13.95 -23.36 -7.30
N ARG A 99 -14.55 -23.80 -8.42
CA ARG A 99 -14.01 -23.52 -9.76
C ARG A 99 -13.97 -22.03 -10.09
N LEU A 100 -14.97 -21.25 -9.64
CA LEU A 100 -14.99 -19.80 -9.79
C LEU A 100 -13.83 -19.14 -9.04
N LEU A 101 -13.63 -19.51 -7.77
CA LEU A 101 -12.55 -18.98 -6.95
C LEU A 101 -11.16 -19.40 -7.46
N VAL A 102 -11.00 -20.63 -7.96
CA VAL A 102 -9.75 -21.07 -8.58
C VAL A 102 -9.43 -20.22 -9.81
N ARG A 103 -10.40 -20.01 -10.71
CA ARG A 103 -10.21 -19.16 -11.89
C ARG A 103 -9.84 -17.73 -11.50
N ALA A 104 -10.55 -17.13 -10.55
CA ALA A 104 -10.24 -15.78 -10.05
C ALA A 104 -8.84 -15.71 -9.40
N GLY A 105 -8.42 -16.80 -8.75
CA GLY A 105 -7.09 -16.93 -8.18
C GLY A 105 -5.99 -17.01 -9.23
N ASP A 106 -6.19 -17.86 -10.25
CA ASP A 106 -5.26 -18.02 -11.37
C ASP A 106 -5.18 -16.76 -12.24
N ASP A 107 -6.30 -16.05 -12.40
CA ASP A 107 -6.37 -14.76 -13.07
C ASP A 107 -5.54 -13.71 -12.33
N ALA A 108 -5.71 -13.64 -11.01
CA ALA A 108 -4.94 -12.75 -10.16
C ALA A 108 -3.44 -13.08 -10.18
N LEU A 109 -3.05 -14.36 -10.17
CA LEU A 109 -1.65 -14.79 -10.33
C LEU A 109 -1.05 -14.29 -11.65
N ARG A 110 -1.79 -14.38 -12.75
CA ARG A 110 -1.32 -13.99 -14.08
C ARG A 110 -1.03 -12.50 -14.20
N VAL A 111 -1.82 -11.67 -13.53
CA VAL A 111 -1.64 -10.21 -13.53
C VAL A 111 -0.74 -9.72 -12.38
N GLY A 112 -0.21 -10.62 -11.56
CA GLY A 112 0.68 -10.29 -10.45
C GLY A 112 -0.03 -9.79 -9.19
N ASP A 113 -1.36 -9.90 -9.10
CA ASP A 113 -2.12 -9.61 -7.88
C ASP A 113 -2.06 -10.80 -6.91
N VAL A 114 -0.92 -10.91 -6.25
CA VAL A 114 -0.63 -12.02 -5.34
C VAL A 114 -1.58 -12.05 -4.14
N ALA A 115 -2.07 -10.90 -3.67
CA ALA A 115 -2.96 -10.82 -2.52
C ALA A 115 -4.34 -11.43 -2.83
N SER A 116 -4.95 -11.00 -3.95
CA SER A 116 -6.23 -11.57 -4.40
C SER A 116 -6.09 -13.05 -4.77
N ALA A 117 -4.98 -13.44 -5.42
CA ALA A 117 -4.68 -14.84 -5.71
C ALA A 117 -4.71 -15.71 -4.45
N ARG A 118 -3.99 -15.30 -3.40
CA ARG A 118 -3.96 -16.02 -2.12
C ARG A 118 -5.33 -16.10 -1.48
N SER A 119 -6.08 -14.99 -1.46
CA SER A 119 -7.42 -14.94 -0.87
C SER A 119 -8.37 -15.92 -1.58
N HIS A 120 -8.47 -15.82 -2.91
CA HIS A 120 -9.36 -16.66 -3.70
C HIS A 120 -8.99 -18.15 -3.61
N LEU A 121 -7.70 -18.51 -3.75
CA LEU A 121 -7.26 -19.90 -3.73
C LEU A 121 -7.41 -20.54 -2.34
N ARG A 122 -7.15 -19.80 -1.25
CA ARG A 122 -7.42 -20.28 0.11
C ARG A 122 -8.91 -20.44 0.35
N GLY A 123 -9.73 -19.48 -0.10
CA GLY A 123 -11.18 -19.58 -0.05
C GLY A 123 -11.71 -20.80 -0.81
N ALA A 124 -11.15 -21.10 -1.98
CA ALA A 124 -11.49 -22.26 -2.78
C ALA A 124 -11.19 -23.57 -2.03
N LEU A 125 -9.96 -23.71 -1.51
CA LEU A 125 -9.53 -24.91 -0.79
C LEU A 125 -10.30 -25.12 0.52
N ALA A 126 -10.76 -24.04 1.18
CA ALA A 126 -11.57 -24.11 2.40
C ALA A 126 -12.98 -24.69 2.18
N LEU A 127 -13.48 -24.75 0.93
CA LEU A 127 -14.76 -25.40 0.62
C LEU A 127 -14.69 -26.93 0.74
N TRP A 128 -13.49 -27.50 0.67
CA TRP A 128 -13.26 -28.93 0.77
C TRP A 128 -13.38 -29.43 2.21
N ARG A 129 -14.23 -30.43 2.43
CA ARG A 129 -14.53 -31.03 3.74
C ARG A 129 -14.03 -32.48 3.87
N GLY A 130 -13.31 -32.97 2.88
CA GLY A 130 -12.84 -34.35 2.75
C GLY A 130 -12.78 -34.75 1.29
N ASP A 131 -12.75 -36.05 1.02
CA ASP A 131 -12.75 -36.53 -0.35
C ASP A 131 -14.05 -36.19 -1.08
N ALA A 132 -13.93 -35.76 -2.34
CA ALA A 132 -15.10 -35.49 -3.18
C ALA A 132 -16.00 -36.73 -3.18
N PHE A 133 -17.28 -36.54 -2.88
CA PHE A 133 -18.26 -37.62 -2.80
C PHE A 133 -17.91 -38.73 -1.78
N ALA A 134 -17.24 -38.41 -0.66
CA ALA A 134 -16.79 -39.41 0.33
C ALA A 134 -17.87 -40.43 0.77
N ASP A 135 -19.15 -40.06 0.73
CA ASP A 135 -20.29 -40.90 1.12
C ASP A 135 -21.08 -41.51 -0.07
N VAL A 136 -20.56 -41.34 -1.29
CA VAL A 136 -21.20 -41.63 -2.58
C VAL A 136 -20.28 -42.41 -3.55
N ALA A 137 -18.95 -42.25 -3.44
CA ALA A 137 -18.00 -42.52 -4.53
C ALA A 137 -17.65 -43.98 -4.83
N SER A 138 -17.48 -44.86 -3.83
CA SER A 138 -16.70 -46.10 -4.05
C SER A 138 -17.38 -47.19 -4.91
N HIS A 139 -18.69 -47.08 -5.19
CA HIS A 139 -19.47 -48.10 -5.92
C HIS A 139 -20.47 -47.51 -6.93
N THR A 140 -20.21 -46.29 -7.43
CA THR A 140 -21.09 -45.57 -8.37
C THR A 140 -20.31 -45.11 -9.61
N GLY A 141 -21.01 -44.73 -10.68
CA GLY A 141 -20.38 -44.18 -11.88
C GLY A 141 -19.76 -42.79 -11.69
N LEU A 142 -19.84 -42.20 -10.49
CA LEU A 142 -19.22 -40.92 -10.13
C LEU A 142 -17.76 -41.06 -9.71
N ALA A 143 -17.21 -42.27 -9.57
CA ALA A 143 -15.84 -42.49 -9.12
C ALA A 143 -14.80 -41.70 -9.97
N ALA A 144 -14.96 -41.71 -11.30
CA ALA A 144 -14.07 -40.97 -12.20
C ALA A 144 -14.14 -39.45 -12.01
N GLU A 145 -15.33 -38.91 -11.73
CA GLU A 145 -15.48 -37.47 -11.45
C GLU A 145 -14.90 -37.12 -10.07
N GLY A 146 -15.01 -38.02 -9.09
CA GLY A 146 -14.32 -37.89 -7.81
C GLY A 146 -12.81 -37.75 -7.97
N VAL A 147 -12.19 -38.63 -8.77
CA VAL A 147 -10.76 -38.55 -9.11
C VAL A 147 -10.43 -37.22 -9.80
N ARG A 148 -11.21 -36.83 -10.81
CA ARG A 148 -11.01 -35.55 -11.52
C ARG A 148 -11.06 -34.36 -10.58
N LEU A 149 -12.02 -34.32 -9.66
CA LEU A 149 -12.12 -33.22 -8.69
C LEU A 149 -10.92 -33.19 -7.73
N GLN A 150 -10.38 -34.34 -7.33
CA GLN A 150 -9.16 -34.38 -6.53
C GLN A 150 -7.94 -33.84 -7.31
N GLU A 151 -7.84 -34.13 -8.60
CA GLU A 151 -6.82 -33.53 -9.46
C GLU A 151 -7.00 -32.01 -9.60
N GLU A 152 -8.24 -31.52 -9.68
CA GLU A 152 -8.56 -30.08 -9.65
C GLU A 152 -8.15 -29.45 -8.31
N ARG A 153 -8.41 -30.14 -7.18
CA ARG A 153 -7.97 -29.71 -5.84
C ARG A 153 -6.46 -29.59 -5.75
N LEU A 154 -5.74 -30.60 -6.23
CA LEU A 154 -4.28 -30.63 -6.17
C LEU A 154 -3.67 -29.52 -7.03
N SER A 155 -4.26 -29.24 -8.20
CA SER A 155 -3.85 -28.13 -9.06
C SER A 155 -4.12 -26.76 -8.43
N ALA A 156 -5.24 -26.61 -7.72
CA ALA A 156 -5.54 -25.40 -6.94
C ALA A 156 -4.57 -25.24 -5.76
N LEU A 157 -4.17 -26.33 -5.12
CA LEU A 157 -3.16 -26.32 -4.05
C LEU A 157 -1.79 -25.89 -4.57
N GLU A 158 -1.35 -26.40 -5.72
CA GLU A 158 -0.13 -25.95 -6.38
C GLU A 158 -0.17 -24.45 -6.68
N SER A 159 -1.29 -23.96 -7.24
CA SER A 159 -1.45 -22.52 -7.53
C SER A 159 -1.46 -21.67 -6.25
N ARG A 160 -2.05 -22.18 -5.16
CA ARG A 160 -2.01 -21.52 -3.85
C ARG A 160 -0.58 -21.46 -3.30
N ILE A 161 0.21 -22.51 -3.47
CA ILE A 161 1.62 -22.56 -3.10
C ILE A 161 2.41 -21.52 -3.91
N ASP A 162 2.16 -21.42 -5.21
CA ASP A 162 2.83 -20.43 -6.07
C ASP A 162 2.50 -19.00 -5.62
N ALA A 163 1.23 -18.74 -5.28
CA ALA A 163 0.81 -17.46 -4.71
C ALA A 163 1.49 -17.17 -3.37
N ASP A 164 1.64 -18.19 -2.51
CA ASP A 164 2.33 -18.03 -1.23
C ASP A 164 3.84 -17.79 -1.41
N LEU A 165 4.48 -18.47 -2.36
CA LEU A 165 5.88 -18.24 -2.74
C LEU A 165 6.10 -16.85 -3.33
N ALA A 166 5.18 -16.39 -4.19
CA ALA A 166 5.22 -15.06 -4.78
C ALA A 166 5.04 -13.94 -3.73
N ALA A 167 4.34 -14.22 -2.63
CA ALA A 167 4.21 -13.32 -1.48
C ALA A 167 5.38 -13.42 -0.49
N GLY A 168 6.41 -14.22 -0.78
CA GLY A 168 7.54 -14.40 0.12
C GLY A 168 7.26 -15.26 1.36
N ALA A 169 6.16 -16.02 1.41
CA ALA A 169 5.83 -16.89 2.56
C ALA A 169 6.55 -18.25 2.57
N HIS A 170 7.73 -18.32 1.95
CA HIS A 170 8.48 -19.56 1.69
C HIS A 170 8.85 -20.35 2.94
N ALA A 171 9.22 -19.69 4.05
CA ALA A 171 9.59 -20.36 5.30
C ALA A 171 8.44 -21.21 5.88
N GLY A 172 7.21 -20.71 5.80
CA GLY A 172 6.02 -21.43 6.29
C GLY A 172 5.60 -22.61 5.39
N LEU A 173 6.09 -22.66 4.15
CA LEU A 173 5.72 -23.68 3.17
C LEU A 173 6.58 -24.94 3.22
N VAL A 174 7.79 -24.87 3.76
CA VAL A 174 8.75 -26.01 3.71
C VAL A 174 8.15 -27.28 4.30
N GLY A 175 7.53 -27.19 5.49
CA GLY A 175 6.93 -28.36 6.15
C GLY A 175 5.73 -28.95 5.38
N GLU A 176 4.89 -28.08 4.82
CA GLU A 176 3.75 -28.51 3.99
C GLU A 176 4.24 -29.19 2.70
N LEU A 177 5.20 -28.56 2.01
CA LEU A 177 5.77 -29.07 0.76
C LEU A 177 6.49 -30.40 0.96
N GLU A 178 7.20 -30.60 2.08
CA GLU A 178 7.81 -31.89 2.42
C GLU A 178 6.77 -33.01 2.58
N ALA A 179 5.59 -32.72 3.11
CA ALA A 179 4.50 -33.70 3.16
C ALA A 179 3.93 -33.96 1.76
N LEU A 180 3.68 -32.91 0.99
CA LEU A 180 3.07 -33.02 -0.33
C LEU A 180 3.95 -33.76 -1.35
N VAL A 181 5.27 -33.57 -1.35
CA VAL A 181 6.16 -34.34 -2.25
C VAL A 181 6.27 -35.81 -1.84
N ARG A 182 6.00 -36.14 -0.57
CA ARG A 182 5.95 -37.53 -0.10
C ARG A 182 4.66 -38.21 -0.57
N ASP A 183 3.54 -37.50 -0.48
CA ASP A 183 2.22 -38.02 -0.83
C ASP A 183 1.98 -38.02 -2.35
N HIS A 184 2.63 -37.11 -3.08
CA HIS A 184 2.53 -36.94 -4.53
C HIS A 184 3.91 -36.90 -5.20
N PRO A 185 4.70 -37.99 -5.14
CA PRO A 185 6.11 -37.99 -5.55
C PRO A 185 6.34 -37.74 -7.05
N TYR A 186 5.31 -37.92 -7.89
CA TYR A 186 5.43 -37.73 -9.35
C TYR A 186 4.98 -36.35 -9.84
N ARG A 187 4.60 -35.45 -8.92
CA ARG A 187 4.24 -34.06 -9.23
C ARG A 187 5.48 -33.18 -9.16
N GLU A 188 6.19 -33.05 -10.28
CA GLU A 188 7.44 -32.28 -10.38
C GLU A 188 7.33 -30.82 -9.92
N ARG A 189 6.16 -30.18 -10.11
CA ARG A 189 5.92 -28.80 -9.68
C ARG A 189 6.04 -28.64 -8.15
N LEU A 190 5.59 -29.63 -7.38
CA LEU A 190 5.73 -29.61 -5.91
C LEU A 190 7.20 -29.73 -5.48
N TRP A 191 7.99 -30.54 -6.19
CA TRP A 191 9.44 -30.62 -5.99
C TRP A 191 10.12 -29.29 -6.30
N GLY A 192 9.76 -28.66 -7.42
CA GLY A 192 10.26 -27.33 -7.79
C GLY A 192 9.94 -26.28 -6.73
N ASN A 193 8.71 -26.26 -6.24
CA ASN A 193 8.27 -25.35 -5.18
C ASN A 193 9.03 -25.57 -3.86
N LEU A 194 9.30 -26.83 -3.49
CA LEU A 194 10.13 -27.16 -2.31
C LEU A 194 11.57 -26.68 -2.50
N MET A 195 12.15 -26.87 -3.68
CA MET A 195 13.49 -26.38 -4.00
C MET A 195 13.57 -24.85 -3.86
N VAL A 196 12.61 -24.11 -4.43
CA VAL A 196 12.55 -22.64 -4.33
C VAL A 196 12.36 -22.19 -2.88
N ALA A 197 11.47 -22.85 -2.13
CA ALA A 197 11.22 -22.51 -0.72
C ALA A 197 12.47 -22.68 0.14
N LEU A 198 13.18 -23.80 0.01
CA LEU A 198 14.41 -24.09 0.72
C LEU A 198 15.53 -23.12 0.34
N TYR A 199 15.69 -22.84 -0.95
CA TYR A 199 16.68 -21.89 -1.44
C TYR A 199 16.47 -20.49 -0.84
N ARG A 200 15.24 -19.98 -0.86
CA ARG A 200 14.88 -18.67 -0.28
C ARG A 200 15.04 -18.61 1.25
N CYS A 201 14.97 -19.75 1.94
CA CYS A 201 15.33 -19.85 3.37
C CYS A 201 16.86 -19.82 3.62
N GLY A 202 17.69 -19.61 2.61
CA GLY A 202 19.16 -19.70 2.71
C GLY A 202 19.68 -21.15 2.75
N ARG A 203 18.83 -22.16 2.50
CA ARG A 203 19.18 -23.58 2.58
C ARG A 203 19.51 -24.16 1.21
N GLN A 204 20.47 -23.53 0.49
CA GLN A 204 20.84 -23.90 -0.88
C GLN A 204 21.22 -25.40 -1.01
N ALA A 205 22.00 -25.93 -0.06
CA ALA A 205 22.41 -27.33 -0.08
C ALA A 205 21.21 -28.30 0.00
N ASP A 206 20.20 -27.97 0.82
CA ASP A 206 18.97 -28.77 0.96
C ASP A 206 18.09 -28.67 -0.28
N ALA A 207 18.05 -27.52 -0.95
CA ALA A 207 17.35 -27.36 -2.21
C ALA A 207 17.96 -28.25 -3.32
N LEU A 208 19.29 -28.29 -3.45
CA LEU A 208 19.98 -29.18 -4.40
C LEU A 208 19.89 -30.66 -3.99
N ALA A 209 19.84 -30.97 -2.69
CA ALA A 209 19.53 -32.32 -2.22
C ALA A 209 18.11 -32.74 -2.60
N THR A 210 17.16 -31.81 -2.61
CA THR A 210 15.77 -32.05 -3.03
C THR A 210 15.66 -32.41 -4.51
N PHE A 211 16.40 -31.73 -5.39
CA PHE A 211 16.48 -32.15 -6.80
C PHE A 211 16.99 -33.58 -6.96
N ARG A 212 18.07 -33.93 -6.24
CA ARG A 212 18.65 -35.28 -6.29
C ARG A 212 17.65 -36.35 -5.82
N ARG A 213 16.87 -36.07 -4.76
CA ARG A 213 15.78 -36.95 -4.31
C ARG A 213 14.70 -37.12 -5.38
N ALA A 214 14.24 -36.03 -5.99
CA ALA A 214 13.25 -36.07 -7.06
C ALA A 214 13.75 -36.89 -8.26
N ARG A 215 15.01 -36.67 -8.67
CA ARG A 215 15.65 -37.42 -9.76
C ARG A 215 15.74 -38.92 -9.47
N SER A 216 16.21 -39.31 -8.28
CA SER A 216 16.23 -40.72 -7.88
C SER A 216 14.83 -41.33 -7.97
N GLN A 217 13.82 -40.65 -7.42
CA GLN A 217 12.44 -41.13 -7.45
C GLN A 217 11.90 -41.33 -8.89
N LEU A 218 12.13 -40.37 -9.80
CA LEU A 218 11.66 -40.44 -11.18
C LEU A 218 12.41 -41.49 -12.01
N VAL A 219 13.72 -41.61 -11.82
CA VAL A 219 14.55 -42.58 -12.55
C VAL A 219 14.27 -44.00 -12.07
N GLU A 220 14.18 -44.22 -10.75
CA GLU A 220 13.99 -45.56 -10.17
C GLU A 220 12.57 -46.09 -10.40
N GLU A 221 11.53 -45.25 -10.23
CA GLU A 221 10.14 -45.71 -10.33
C GLU A 221 9.56 -45.60 -11.75
N LEU A 222 9.96 -44.59 -12.53
CA LEU A 222 9.36 -44.31 -13.84
C LEU A 222 10.36 -44.44 -15.01
N GLY A 223 11.66 -44.57 -14.74
CA GLY A 223 12.69 -44.65 -15.79
C GLY A 223 12.89 -43.36 -16.59
N ILE A 224 12.43 -42.23 -16.05
CA ILE A 224 12.49 -40.91 -16.72
C ILE A 224 13.38 -39.94 -15.96
N GLU A 225 14.04 -39.04 -16.69
CA GLU A 225 14.77 -37.91 -16.10
C GLU A 225 13.82 -36.76 -15.74
N PRO A 226 14.17 -35.91 -14.75
CA PRO A 226 13.40 -34.70 -14.43
C PRO A 226 13.07 -33.84 -15.65
N GLY A 227 11.87 -33.27 -15.66
CA GLY A 227 11.39 -32.35 -16.67
C GLY A 227 12.23 -31.07 -16.79
N GLY A 228 12.02 -30.33 -17.88
CA GLY A 228 12.79 -29.13 -18.19
C GLY A 228 12.61 -28.00 -17.18
N GLU A 229 11.45 -27.91 -16.53
CA GLU A 229 11.19 -26.92 -15.48
C GLU A 229 12.01 -27.19 -14.21
N LEU A 230 11.99 -28.42 -13.72
CA LEU A 230 12.72 -28.80 -12.51
C LEU A 230 14.24 -28.65 -12.70
N ARG A 231 14.75 -29.01 -13.89
CA ARG A 231 16.15 -28.75 -14.30
C ARG A 231 16.50 -27.28 -14.40
N ARG A 232 15.59 -26.42 -14.89
CA ARG A 232 15.79 -24.96 -14.90
C ARG A 232 15.92 -24.39 -13.50
N ILE A 233 15.10 -24.87 -12.55
CA ILE A 233 15.19 -24.44 -11.14
C ILE A 233 16.53 -24.89 -10.55
N GLU A 234 16.98 -26.12 -10.79
CA GLU A 234 18.31 -26.58 -10.35
C GLU A 234 19.44 -25.68 -10.89
N ALA A 235 19.45 -25.42 -12.20
CA ALA A 235 20.44 -24.56 -12.83
C ALA A 235 20.42 -23.14 -12.23
N ALA A 236 19.23 -22.56 -12.08
CA ALA A 236 19.08 -21.24 -11.48
C ALA A 236 19.54 -21.20 -10.01
N ILE A 237 19.39 -22.28 -9.23
CA ILE A 237 19.92 -22.37 -7.86
C ILE A 237 21.46 -22.44 -7.85
N LEU A 238 22.05 -23.19 -8.78
CA LEU A 238 23.50 -23.29 -8.93
C LEU A 238 24.13 -21.96 -9.35
N GLU A 239 23.45 -21.22 -10.25
CA GLU A 239 23.86 -19.91 -10.75
C GLU A 239 23.50 -18.75 -9.82
N GLN A 240 22.76 -19.04 -8.73
CA GLN A 240 22.19 -18.02 -7.83
C GLN A 240 21.41 -16.94 -8.58
N ALA A 241 20.60 -17.37 -9.56
CA ALA A 241 19.91 -16.49 -10.47
C ALA A 241 18.97 -15.52 -9.73
N PRO A 242 18.97 -14.21 -10.08
CA PRO A 242 18.08 -13.21 -9.48
C PRO A 242 16.59 -13.56 -9.59
N SER A 243 16.19 -14.36 -10.58
CA SER A 243 14.82 -14.86 -10.75
C SER A 243 14.34 -15.75 -9.60
N LEU A 244 15.26 -16.38 -8.85
CA LEU A 244 14.95 -17.19 -7.68
C LEU A 244 15.05 -16.42 -6.36
N ALA A 245 15.59 -15.20 -6.40
CA ALA A 245 15.62 -14.34 -5.23
C ALA A 245 14.21 -14.28 -4.62
N THR A 246 14.15 -14.25 -3.30
CA THR A 246 12.93 -13.82 -2.60
C THR A 246 12.49 -12.52 -3.28
N PRO A 247 11.20 -12.31 -3.59
CA PRO A 247 10.74 -11.04 -4.13
C PRO A 247 11.28 -9.94 -3.21
N THR A 248 12.35 -9.28 -3.65
CA THR A 248 12.97 -8.21 -2.92
C THR A 248 12.09 -7.01 -3.19
N HIS A 249 11.42 -6.51 -2.16
CA HIS A 249 11.14 -5.07 -2.16
C HIS A 249 12.49 -4.40 -1.96
N ASP A 250 13.21 -4.14 -3.07
CA ASP A 250 14.45 -3.36 -3.29
C ASP A 250 15.25 -4.06 -4.43
N ASP A 251 15.52 -3.57 -5.65
CA ASP A 251 15.51 -2.26 -6.33
C ASP A 251 14.79 -2.35 -7.70
N PRO A 252 14.13 -1.28 -8.21
CA PRO A 252 13.80 -1.15 -9.63
C PRO A 252 14.71 -0.15 -10.38
N PRO A 253 15.00 -0.42 -11.68
CA PRO A 253 15.52 0.58 -12.59
C PRO A 253 14.47 1.67 -12.90
N ALA A 254 14.99 2.83 -13.30
CA ALA A 254 14.25 4.05 -13.59
C ALA A 254 13.21 3.94 -14.73
N ALA A 255 12.18 4.80 -14.58
CA ALA A 255 11.34 5.45 -15.59
C ALA A 255 9.88 4.95 -15.79
N ALA A 256 9.00 5.97 -15.70
CA ALA A 256 7.69 6.15 -16.34
C ALA A 256 6.42 5.49 -15.73
N GLY A 257 5.73 6.25 -14.87
CA GLY A 257 4.40 6.78 -15.21
C GLY A 257 3.23 5.79 -15.32
N THR A 258 2.85 5.17 -14.20
CA THR A 258 1.50 4.69 -13.82
C THR A 258 1.49 4.71 -12.29
N PRO A 259 0.39 5.02 -11.56
CA PRO A 259 0.42 5.08 -10.09
C PRO A 259 1.02 3.79 -9.52
N GLY A 260 2.24 3.88 -9.02
CA GLY A 260 3.04 2.74 -8.65
C GLY A 260 2.39 2.00 -7.49
N ALA A 261 2.50 0.67 -7.47
CA ALA A 261 2.17 -0.07 -6.27
C ALA A 261 2.91 0.56 -5.10
N ILE A 262 2.20 0.94 -4.02
CA ILE A 262 2.84 1.50 -2.83
C ILE A 262 3.69 0.38 -2.22
N LEU A 263 5.00 0.47 -2.47
CA LEU A 263 5.99 -0.51 -2.04
C LEU A 263 6.51 -0.17 -0.65
N ARG A 264 6.95 -1.22 0.01
CA ARG A 264 7.55 -1.13 1.32
C ARG A 264 9.00 -0.65 1.21
N SER A 265 9.28 0.57 1.65
CA SER A 265 10.65 1.12 1.66
C SER A 265 11.51 0.52 2.80
N PRO A 266 12.84 0.57 2.74
CA PRO A 266 13.69 0.26 3.88
C PRO A 266 13.38 1.12 5.11
N VAL A 267 13.53 0.54 6.30
CA VAL A 267 13.56 1.32 7.54
C VAL A 267 14.87 2.10 7.59
N ARG A 268 14.75 3.41 7.81
CA ARG A 268 15.86 4.35 7.96
C ARG A 268 15.92 4.84 9.39
N TYR A 269 17.05 5.41 9.78
CA TYR A 269 17.24 5.97 11.11
C TYR A 269 17.69 7.42 10.99
N VAL A 270 17.17 8.26 11.88
CA VAL A 270 17.66 9.62 12.13
C VAL A 270 18.03 9.75 13.61
N THR A 271 19.06 10.54 13.90
CA THR A 271 19.41 10.89 15.28
C THR A 271 18.65 12.14 15.68
N SER A 272 17.80 12.05 16.71
CA SER A 272 17.11 13.21 17.30
C SER A 272 18.08 14.16 18.00
N SER A 273 17.63 15.37 18.31
CA SER A 273 18.35 16.38 19.13
C SER A 273 18.88 15.80 20.44
N GLY A 274 18.12 14.88 21.06
CA GLY A 274 18.46 14.18 22.29
C GLY A 274 19.42 12.99 22.12
N GLY A 275 19.90 12.73 20.89
CA GLY A 275 20.85 11.65 20.59
C GLY A 275 20.22 10.26 20.41
N ALA A 276 18.89 10.14 20.46
CA ALA A 276 18.20 8.87 20.25
C ALA A 276 18.05 8.56 18.75
N SER A 277 18.24 7.30 18.38
CA SER A 277 18.01 6.77 17.03
C SER A 277 16.52 6.51 16.82
N ILE A 278 15.93 7.21 15.85
CA ILE A 278 14.50 7.12 15.52
C ILE A 278 14.35 6.42 14.19
N ALA A 279 13.70 5.26 14.23
CA ALA A 279 13.37 4.48 13.05
C ALA A 279 12.18 5.11 12.32
N TYR A 280 12.31 5.31 11.02
CA TYR A 280 11.25 5.85 10.16
C TYR A 280 11.23 5.16 8.80
N GLN A 281 10.10 5.30 8.10
CA GLN A 281 9.87 4.74 6.79
C GLN A 281 8.96 5.68 5.99
N ILE A 282 9.21 5.72 4.67
CA ILE A 282 8.41 6.50 3.73
C ILE A 282 7.62 5.53 2.83
N ALA A 283 6.36 5.82 2.56
CA ALA A 283 5.54 5.07 1.62
C ALA A 283 4.72 6.03 0.74
N GLY A 284 4.62 5.70 -0.54
CA GLY A 284 3.97 6.58 -1.53
C GLY A 284 4.87 7.73 -1.99
N ASP A 285 4.49 8.32 -3.11
CA ASP A 285 5.18 9.41 -3.81
C ASP A 285 4.23 10.59 -4.10
N GLY A 286 3.05 10.59 -3.47
CA GLY A 286 2.06 11.64 -3.64
C GLY A 286 2.55 13.01 -3.16
N PRO A 287 1.99 14.10 -3.71
CA PRO A 287 2.52 15.46 -3.54
C PRO A 287 2.33 16.04 -2.12
N VAL A 288 1.50 15.39 -1.29
CA VAL A 288 1.22 15.80 0.09
C VAL A 288 2.05 14.94 1.03
N ASP A 289 2.88 15.57 1.86
CA ASP A 289 3.56 14.89 2.95
C ASP A 289 2.59 14.63 4.10
N ILE A 290 2.47 13.37 4.55
CA ILE A 290 1.61 12.98 5.67
C ILE A 290 2.47 12.35 6.75
N LEU A 291 2.67 13.04 7.88
CA LEU A 291 3.37 12.49 9.05
C LEU A 291 2.38 11.73 9.93
N ALA A 292 2.55 10.40 10.03
CA ALA A 292 1.78 9.59 10.97
C ALA A 292 2.46 9.56 12.34
N VAL A 293 1.78 10.10 13.35
CA VAL A 293 2.21 10.08 14.75
C VAL A 293 1.46 8.96 15.46
N PRO A 294 2.10 7.82 15.73
CA PRO A 294 1.42 6.62 16.20
C PRO A 294 1.03 6.72 17.68
N GLY A 295 0.17 5.79 18.11
CA GLY A 295 -0.25 5.62 19.50
C GLY A 295 0.85 5.10 20.42
N PHE A 296 0.45 4.57 21.59
CA PHE A 296 1.39 4.10 22.63
C PHE A 296 2.13 2.81 22.24
N VAL A 297 1.70 2.13 21.17
CA VAL A 297 2.36 0.94 20.59
C VAL A 297 2.61 1.19 19.11
N THR A 298 3.85 1.02 18.67
CA THR A 298 4.22 1.18 17.25
C THR A 298 5.34 0.25 16.85
N HIS A 299 5.26 -0.21 15.61
CA HIS A 299 6.26 -1.02 14.95
C HIS A 299 6.07 -0.94 13.44
N LEU A 300 7.00 -0.28 12.75
CA LEU A 300 6.92 -0.01 11.31
C LEU A 300 6.65 -1.26 10.46
N ASP A 301 7.35 -2.37 10.71
CA ASP A 301 7.16 -3.64 9.97
C ASP A 301 5.75 -4.22 10.11
N ILE A 302 5.12 -4.05 11.29
CA ILE A 302 3.86 -4.71 11.61
C ILE A 302 2.67 -3.95 11.04
N TRP A 303 2.79 -2.64 10.82
CA TRP A 303 1.78 -1.85 10.11
C TRP A 303 1.56 -2.31 8.68
N TRP A 304 2.59 -2.79 7.97
CA TRP A 304 2.43 -3.36 6.61
C TRP A 304 1.63 -4.66 6.57
N ASN A 305 1.58 -5.35 7.70
CA ASN A 305 0.91 -6.64 7.88
C ASN A 305 -0.40 -6.51 8.67
N ALA A 306 -0.94 -5.28 8.77
CA ALA A 306 -2.21 -5.00 9.40
C ALA A 306 -3.33 -5.88 8.81
N PRO A 307 -4.26 -6.41 9.63
CA PRO A 307 -5.42 -7.18 9.16
C PRO A 307 -6.41 -6.37 8.32
N THR A 308 -6.36 -5.04 8.45
CA THR A 308 -7.04 -4.13 7.53
C THR A 308 -6.46 -4.27 6.14
N ASP A 309 -7.28 -4.06 5.11
CA ASP A 309 -6.88 -4.14 3.69
C ASP A 309 -5.87 -3.04 3.32
N GLY A 310 -4.63 -3.21 3.80
CA GLY A 310 -3.47 -2.38 3.52
C GLY A 310 -3.44 -1.02 4.23
N LEU A 311 -3.45 -0.94 5.57
CA LEU A 311 -3.28 0.31 6.34
C LEU A 311 -2.28 1.29 5.73
N VAL A 312 -1.02 0.86 5.59
CA VAL A 312 0.05 1.72 5.08
C VAL A 312 -0.22 2.13 3.64
N ARG A 313 -0.70 1.21 2.80
CA ARG A 313 -1.02 1.48 1.39
C ARG A 313 -2.18 2.46 1.26
N ARG A 314 -3.19 2.35 2.12
CA ARG A 314 -4.34 3.24 2.11
C ARG A 314 -3.94 4.65 2.53
N LEU A 315 -3.18 4.79 3.62
CA LEU A 315 -2.69 6.10 4.05
C LEU A 315 -1.72 6.73 3.05
N ALA A 316 -0.81 5.93 2.47
CA ALA A 316 0.11 6.39 1.42
C ALA A 316 -0.55 6.60 0.05
N SER A 317 -1.82 6.20 -0.14
CA SER A 317 -2.58 6.58 -1.34
C SER A 317 -3.06 8.03 -1.29
N LEU A 318 -3.04 8.64 -0.09
CA LEU A 318 -3.43 10.03 0.13
C LEU A 318 -2.26 11.01 -0.08
N GLY A 319 -1.02 10.51 -0.14
CA GLY A 319 0.20 11.32 -0.18
C GLY A 319 1.47 10.52 0.11
N ARG A 320 2.61 11.20 0.22
CA ARG A 320 3.86 10.62 0.73
C ARG A 320 3.75 10.45 2.25
N LEU A 321 3.41 9.24 2.69
CA LEU A 321 3.31 8.87 4.10
C LEU A 321 4.69 8.74 4.73
N ILE A 322 4.91 9.46 5.82
CA ILE A 322 6.10 9.43 6.67
C ILE A 322 5.66 8.81 8.00
N ALA A 323 6.04 7.56 8.23
CA ALA A 323 5.75 6.85 9.48
C ALA A 323 7.04 6.66 10.28
N PHE A 324 6.97 6.74 11.60
CA PHE A 324 8.10 6.48 12.47
C PHE A 324 7.69 5.70 13.71
N ASP A 325 8.61 4.94 14.27
CA ASP A 325 8.42 4.34 15.58
C ASP A 325 8.74 5.39 16.66
N LYS A 326 7.74 5.72 17.46
CA LYS A 326 7.83 6.59 18.64
C LYS A 326 8.96 6.08 19.55
N ARG A 327 9.84 6.98 20.01
CA ARG A 327 10.90 6.64 20.98
C ARG A 327 10.32 5.89 22.18
N GLY A 328 10.96 4.79 22.55
CA GLY A 328 10.45 3.81 23.51
C GLY A 328 9.73 2.60 22.88
N MET A 329 9.41 2.64 21.59
CA MET A 329 8.66 1.62 20.86
C MET A 329 9.35 1.17 19.57
N GLY A 330 8.94 0.00 19.10
CA GLY A 330 9.27 -0.52 17.77
C GLY A 330 10.76 -0.65 17.52
N LEU A 331 11.22 -0.08 16.42
CA LEU A 331 12.63 -0.12 16.03
C LEU A 331 13.45 1.07 16.58
N SER A 332 12.82 2.03 17.26
CA SER A 332 13.49 3.19 17.83
C SER A 332 14.13 2.91 19.19
N ASP A 333 15.08 3.77 19.57
CA ASP A 333 15.77 3.68 20.85
C ASP A 333 14.79 3.77 22.04
N ARG A 334 15.16 3.08 23.13
CA ARG A 334 14.34 2.93 24.33
C ARG A 334 15.09 3.44 25.58
N PRO A 335 15.30 4.76 25.70
CA PRO A 335 15.98 5.32 26.86
C PRO A 335 15.10 5.22 28.11
N ASP A 336 15.73 5.39 29.28
CA ASP A 336 15.01 5.20 30.53
C ASP A 336 13.98 6.29 30.83
N ALA A 337 14.30 7.54 30.48
CA ALA A 337 13.43 8.69 30.60
C ALA A 337 13.03 9.19 29.21
N ILE A 338 11.73 9.44 29.02
CA ILE A 338 11.16 10.02 27.80
C ILE A 338 10.12 11.04 28.25
N THR A 339 10.23 12.25 27.72
CA THR A 339 9.30 13.36 27.95
C THR A 339 8.38 13.56 26.74
N PRO A 340 7.24 14.24 26.87
CA PRO A 340 6.38 14.56 25.72
C PRO A 340 7.09 15.37 24.62
N LEU A 341 8.03 16.25 24.98
CA LEU A 341 8.79 17.06 24.03
C LEU A 341 9.79 16.22 23.22
N ASP A 342 10.32 15.14 23.80
CA ASP A 342 11.20 14.22 23.08
C ASP A 342 10.53 13.65 21.82
N TRP A 343 9.22 13.36 21.88
CA TRP A 343 8.48 12.86 20.72
C TRP A 343 8.17 13.93 19.66
N VAL A 344 8.11 15.20 20.06
CA VAL A 344 8.01 16.33 19.11
C VAL A 344 9.36 16.49 18.41
N ASP A 345 10.45 16.46 19.17
CA ASP A 345 11.81 16.51 18.63
C ASP A 345 12.09 15.34 17.67
N ASP A 346 11.62 14.13 18.00
CA ASP A 346 11.71 12.96 17.12
C ASP A 346 10.97 13.20 15.79
N ALA A 347 9.74 13.73 15.86
CA ALA A 347 8.95 14.04 14.68
C ALA A 347 9.65 15.10 13.80
N VAL A 348 10.17 16.17 14.40
CA VAL A 348 10.91 17.23 13.68
C VAL A 348 12.17 16.64 13.04
N ALA A 349 12.95 15.83 13.74
CA ALA A 349 14.14 15.18 13.20
C ALA A 349 13.81 14.27 11.99
N VAL A 350 12.72 13.52 12.07
CA VAL A 350 12.23 12.70 10.94
C VAL A 350 11.82 13.58 9.76
N LEU A 351 11.11 14.69 10.00
CA LEU A 351 10.72 15.63 8.95
C LEU A 351 11.94 16.27 8.27
N ASP A 352 12.95 16.64 9.03
CA ASP A 352 14.19 17.22 8.50
C ASP A 352 14.96 16.17 7.65
N ALA A 353 15.00 14.91 8.08
CA ALA A 353 15.65 13.83 7.35
C ALA A 353 14.98 13.49 6.00
N VAL A 354 13.71 13.82 5.83
CA VAL A 354 12.95 13.57 4.58
C VAL A 354 12.70 14.85 3.77
N GLU A 355 13.35 15.95 4.17
CA GLU A 355 13.20 17.28 3.59
C GLU A 355 11.74 17.78 3.57
N GLY A 356 10.92 17.32 4.52
CA GLY A 356 9.52 17.69 4.67
C GLY A 356 9.41 19.08 5.28
N ARG A 357 9.12 20.10 4.47
CA ARG A 357 9.03 21.50 4.93
C ARG A 357 7.69 21.80 5.62
N GLU A 358 6.58 21.39 5.00
CA GLU A 358 5.22 21.54 5.52
C GLU A 358 4.46 20.22 5.28
N VAL A 359 3.82 19.69 6.33
CA VAL A 359 3.18 18.37 6.31
C VAL A 359 1.76 18.39 6.87
N VAL A 360 0.95 17.43 6.46
CA VAL A 360 -0.27 17.04 7.18
C VAL A 360 0.14 16.14 8.33
N VAL A 361 -0.27 16.45 9.55
CA VAL A 361 0.03 15.62 10.73
C VAL A 361 -1.19 14.77 11.04
N LEU A 362 -1.04 13.45 11.01
CA LEU A 362 -2.04 12.47 11.42
C LEU A 362 -1.72 11.94 12.82
N GLY A 363 -2.40 12.46 13.84
CA GLY A 363 -2.34 11.98 15.22
C GLY A 363 -3.26 10.79 15.45
N ILE A 364 -2.72 9.65 15.86
CA ILE A 364 -3.47 8.40 16.01
C ILE A 364 -3.53 8.02 17.50
N SER A 365 -4.72 7.97 18.07
CA SER A 365 -4.96 7.58 19.47
C SER A 365 -4.03 8.38 20.41
N ALA A 366 -3.22 7.71 21.23
CA ALA A 366 -2.22 8.31 22.12
C ALA A 366 -1.09 9.13 21.42
N GLY A 367 -1.04 9.15 20.08
CA GLY A 367 -0.19 10.05 19.29
C GLY A 367 -0.75 11.47 19.17
N THR A 368 -2.04 11.65 19.49
CA THR A 368 -2.76 12.92 19.34
C THR A 368 -2.16 14.08 20.15
N PRO A 369 -1.78 13.92 21.44
CA PRO A 369 -1.09 14.98 22.16
C PRO A 369 0.23 15.43 21.50
N THR A 370 1.01 14.49 20.99
CA THR A 370 2.25 14.81 20.25
C THR A 370 1.95 15.58 18.96
N ALA A 371 0.90 15.19 18.21
CA ALA A 371 0.47 15.91 17.01
C ALA A 371 0.01 17.35 17.31
N ILE A 372 -0.76 17.54 18.38
CA ILE A 372 -1.20 18.87 18.84
C ILE A 372 0.00 19.72 19.28
N ARG A 373 0.96 19.16 20.03
CA ARG A 373 2.19 19.87 20.39
C ARG A 373 3.00 20.28 19.16
N LEU A 374 3.13 19.39 18.17
CA LEU A 374 3.83 19.71 16.92
C LEU A 374 3.14 20.87 16.18
N ALA A 375 1.81 20.83 16.05
CA ALA A 375 1.05 21.89 15.40
C ALA A 375 1.10 23.24 16.16
N SER A 376 1.16 23.20 17.50
CA SER A 376 1.26 24.43 18.31
C SER A 376 2.67 25.00 18.38
N LEU A 377 3.71 24.16 18.43
CA LEU A 377 5.09 24.61 18.65
C LEU A 377 5.84 24.86 17.35
N HIS A 378 5.43 24.18 16.28
CA HIS A 378 6.00 24.28 14.94
C HIS A 378 4.90 24.53 13.89
N PRO A 379 4.08 25.59 14.04
CA PRO A 379 2.99 25.89 13.10
C PRO A 379 3.50 26.09 11.66
N GLU A 380 4.76 26.51 11.48
CA GLU A 380 5.42 26.63 10.19
C GLU A 380 5.69 25.29 9.49
N ARG A 381 5.60 24.17 10.22
CA ARG A 381 5.82 22.81 9.69
C ARG A 381 4.52 22.05 9.44
N VAL A 382 3.39 22.55 9.95
CA VAL A 382 2.11 21.84 9.91
C VAL A 382 1.14 22.58 9.01
N ARG A 383 0.68 21.90 7.96
CA ARG A 383 -0.28 22.45 7.00
C ARG A 383 -1.72 22.14 7.35
N ALA A 384 -1.96 20.98 7.96
CA ALA A 384 -3.25 20.57 8.47
C ALA A 384 -3.06 19.50 9.56
N LEU A 385 -4.01 19.41 10.48
CA LEU A 385 -4.05 18.41 11.54
C LEU A 385 -5.21 17.43 11.31
N VAL A 386 -4.92 16.14 11.36
CA VAL A 386 -5.92 15.07 11.34
C VAL A 386 -5.78 14.24 12.61
N VAL A 387 -6.88 13.98 13.30
CA VAL A 387 -6.92 13.14 14.50
C VAL A 387 -7.79 11.92 14.23
N PHE A 388 -7.31 10.73 14.62
CA PHE A 388 -8.08 9.49 14.62
C PHE A 388 -8.12 8.90 16.03
N GLY A 389 -9.31 8.81 16.64
CA GLY A 389 -9.54 8.10 17.92
C GLY A 389 -8.77 8.68 19.11
N GLY A 390 -8.49 9.98 19.11
CA GLY A 390 -7.60 10.63 20.07
C GLY A 390 -8.25 11.70 20.95
N GLY A 391 -7.56 12.11 22.02
CA GLY A 391 -8.01 13.16 22.93
C GLY A 391 -6.88 14.08 23.37
N ALA A 392 -7.25 15.20 24.02
CA ALA A 392 -6.28 16.17 24.56
C ALA A 392 -5.63 15.71 25.88
N ARG A 393 -6.28 14.78 26.58
CA ARG A 393 -5.84 14.24 27.87
C ARG A 393 -6.53 12.89 28.08
N THR A 394 -5.88 11.99 28.81
CA THR A 394 -6.44 10.68 29.16
C THR A 394 -7.16 10.68 30.51
N LEU A 395 -6.54 11.31 31.52
CA LEU A 395 -7.09 11.42 32.87
C LEU A 395 -8.22 12.44 32.97
N ASN A 396 -9.23 12.13 33.77
CA ASN A 396 -10.18 13.14 34.21
C ASN A 396 -9.50 14.21 35.08
N GLY A 397 -10.05 15.42 35.06
CA GLY A 397 -9.52 16.51 35.87
C GLY A 397 -10.25 17.83 35.65
N PRO A 398 -9.76 18.92 36.26
CA PRO A 398 -10.31 20.25 36.07
C PRO A 398 -10.38 20.60 34.58
N GLY A 399 -11.55 21.02 34.11
CA GLY A 399 -11.77 21.36 32.70
C GLY A 399 -11.87 20.17 31.74
N TYR A 400 -11.72 18.93 32.21
CA TYR A 400 -11.74 17.70 31.39
C TYR A 400 -12.47 16.56 32.11
N GLY A 401 -13.81 16.66 32.16
CA GLY A 401 -14.67 15.66 32.81
C GLY A 401 -14.89 14.38 32.00
N VAL A 402 -14.37 14.31 30.77
CA VAL A 402 -14.60 13.21 29.83
C VAL A 402 -13.51 12.13 29.88
N GLY A 403 -12.44 12.34 30.64
CA GLY A 403 -11.34 11.39 30.80
C GLY A 403 -11.67 10.23 31.76
N HIS A 404 -10.74 9.26 31.84
CA HIS A 404 -10.84 8.13 32.76
C HIS A 404 -10.35 8.48 34.16
N ASP A 405 -10.86 7.79 35.17
CA ASP A 405 -10.30 7.87 36.52
C ASP A 405 -8.99 7.07 36.62
N ARG A 406 -8.06 7.54 37.45
CA ARG A 406 -6.75 6.92 37.63
C ARG A 406 -6.83 5.44 38.10
N PRO A 407 -7.65 5.06 39.10
CA PRO A 407 -7.79 3.65 39.51
C PRO A 407 -8.17 2.70 38.36
N THR A 408 -9.07 3.11 37.46
CA THR A 408 -9.43 2.33 36.27
C THR A 408 -8.21 2.09 35.37
N LEU A 409 -7.41 3.13 35.12
CA LEU A 409 -6.20 3.02 34.30
C LEU A 409 -5.09 2.21 34.99
N GLU A 410 -4.97 2.29 36.32
CA GLU A 410 -4.05 1.46 37.11
C GLU A 410 -4.40 -0.02 36.95
N ALA A 411 -5.67 -0.39 37.11
CA ALA A 411 -6.12 -1.77 36.92
C ALA A 411 -5.91 -2.25 35.47
N PHE A 412 -6.11 -1.37 34.49
CA PHE A 412 -5.86 -1.67 33.08
C PHE A 412 -4.37 -1.91 32.80
N ALA A 413 -3.49 -1.02 33.28
CA ALA A 413 -2.03 -1.12 33.15
C ALA A 413 -1.51 -2.42 33.79
N ASP A 414 -1.99 -2.74 34.98
CA ASP A 414 -1.69 -3.96 35.71
C ASP A 414 -2.00 -5.24 34.90
N ASN A 415 -3.18 -5.27 34.27
CA ASN A 415 -3.58 -6.39 33.42
C ASN A 415 -2.77 -6.44 32.12
N LEU A 416 -2.49 -5.27 31.55
CA LEU A 416 -1.67 -5.11 30.35
C LEU A 416 -0.25 -5.64 30.57
N GLU A 417 0.39 -5.32 31.71
CA GLU A 417 1.75 -5.77 32.04
C GLU A 417 1.81 -7.30 32.19
N ARG A 418 0.89 -7.86 32.98
CA ARG A 418 0.89 -9.30 33.31
C ARG A 418 0.66 -10.21 32.10
N ARG A 419 -0.02 -9.70 31.08
CA ARG A 419 -0.47 -10.49 29.91
C ARG A 419 0.06 -9.93 28.59
N TRP A 420 1.06 -9.06 28.64
CA TRP A 420 1.66 -8.48 27.46
C TRP A 420 2.10 -9.56 26.47
N GLY A 421 1.78 -9.38 25.19
CA GLY A 421 2.11 -10.33 24.13
C GLY A 421 1.12 -11.48 23.96
N THR A 422 0.03 -11.52 24.74
CA THR A 422 -1.05 -12.51 24.56
C THR A 422 -2.21 -11.99 23.70
N GLY A 423 -2.12 -10.75 23.22
CA GLY A 423 -3.24 -10.03 22.61
C GLY A 423 -4.20 -9.49 23.67
N VAL A 424 -3.70 -9.28 24.90
CA VAL A 424 -4.48 -8.69 26.00
C VAL A 424 -5.07 -7.34 25.58
N ALA A 425 -6.24 -7.03 26.14
CA ALA A 425 -7.02 -5.83 25.90
C ALA A 425 -7.64 -5.69 24.50
N ILE A 426 -7.48 -6.66 23.58
CA ILE A 426 -8.16 -6.58 22.26
C ILE A 426 -9.68 -6.46 22.37
N SER A 427 -10.29 -7.05 23.40
CA SER A 427 -11.73 -6.92 23.69
C SER A 427 -12.17 -5.54 24.17
N ALA A 428 -11.23 -4.67 24.52
CA ALA A 428 -11.51 -3.27 24.84
C ALA A 428 -11.20 -2.37 23.63
N TYR A 429 -10.09 -2.62 22.94
CA TYR A 429 -9.67 -1.85 21.76
C TYR A 429 -10.49 -2.11 20.48
N ALA A 430 -11.01 -3.33 20.30
CA ALA A 430 -11.79 -3.72 19.14
C ALA A 430 -12.84 -4.78 19.52
N PRO A 431 -13.87 -4.43 20.31
CA PRO A 431 -14.79 -5.39 20.92
C PRO A 431 -15.47 -6.32 19.90
N SER A 432 -15.99 -5.76 18.80
CA SER A 432 -16.61 -6.51 17.69
C SER A 432 -15.67 -7.51 17.00
N LEU A 433 -14.36 -7.22 16.98
CA LEU A 433 -13.34 -8.03 16.30
C LEU A 433 -12.59 -8.99 17.24
N ALA A 434 -12.75 -8.85 18.56
CA ALA A 434 -11.96 -9.56 19.56
C ALA A 434 -12.15 -11.10 19.57
N GLY A 435 -13.24 -11.58 18.97
CA GLY A 435 -13.52 -13.00 18.76
C GLY A 435 -12.79 -13.61 17.56
N GLN A 436 -12.18 -12.81 16.70
CA GLN A 436 -11.50 -13.26 15.50
C GLN A 436 -10.05 -13.68 15.84
N PRO A 437 -9.65 -14.95 15.62
CA PRO A 437 -8.33 -15.43 16.04
C PRO A 437 -7.16 -14.64 15.42
N HIS A 438 -7.26 -14.27 14.15
CA HIS A 438 -6.21 -13.57 13.43
C HIS A 438 -6.01 -12.12 13.92
N VAL A 439 -7.08 -11.43 14.36
CA VAL A 439 -6.98 -10.08 14.95
C VAL A 439 -6.26 -10.15 16.29
N ARG A 440 -6.60 -11.14 17.13
CA ARG A 440 -5.92 -11.36 18.41
C ARG A 440 -4.45 -11.75 18.22
N GLU A 441 -4.16 -12.62 17.27
CA GLU A 441 -2.79 -13.04 16.95
C GLU A 441 -1.95 -11.86 16.42
N TYR A 442 -2.52 -11.05 15.53
CA TYR A 442 -1.88 -9.83 15.05
C TYR A 442 -1.56 -8.88 16.21
N TRP A 443 -2.54 -8.60 17.09
CA TRP A 443 -2.33 -7.70 18.23
C TRP A 443 -1.30 -8.25 19.22
N ALA A 444 -1.32 -9.57 19.48
CA ALA A 444 -0.31 -10.24 20.30
C ALA A 444 1.11 -10.06 19.73
N ARG A 445 1.27 -10.28 18.42
CA ARG A 445 2.55 -10.07 17.73
C ARG A 445 2.97 -8.61 17.74
N TYR A 446 2.02 -7.69 17.56
CA TYR A 446 2.27 -6.25 17.61
C TYR A 446 2.79 -5.83 19.00
N GLN A 447 2.19 -6.32 20.08
CA GLN A 447 2.69 -6.13 21.45
C GLN A 447 4.13 -6.66 21.63
N LEU A 448 4.37 -7.92 21.23
CA LEU A 448 5.66 -8.59 21.43
C LEU A 448 6.81 -7.90 20.70
N LEU A 449 6.58 -7.46 19.46
CA LEU A 449 7.63 -6.86 18.65
C LEU A 449 7.86 -5.39 18.99
N SER A 450 6.83 -4.68 19.48
CA SER A 450 6.96 -3.25 19.78
C SER A 450 7.77 -2.97 21.04
N ALA A 451 7.60 -3.75 22.12
CA ALA A 451 8.28 -3.48 23.38
C ALA A 451 8.26 -4.66 24.35
N SER A 452 9.17 -4.62 25.32
CA SER A 452 9.05 -5.44 26.53
C SER A 452 7.87 -4.94 27.40
N PRO A 453 7.30 -5.77 28.29
CA PRO A 453 6.15 -5.37 29.10
C PRO A 453 6.39 -4.08 29.91
N LYS A 454 7.56 -3.95 30.55
CA LYS A 454 7.91 -2.74 31.33
C LYS A 454 8.04 -1.49 30.47
N ALA A 455 8.61 -1.61 29.27
CA ALA A 455 8.72 -0.49 28.34
C ALA A 455 7.34 -0.07 27.81
N ALA A 456 6.45 -1.03 27.53
CA ALA A 456 5.07 -0.78 27.15
C ALA A 456 4.30 -0.02 28.23
N ILE A 457 4.40 -0.44 29.50
CA ILE A 457 3.74 0.23 30.62
C ILE A 457 4.28 1.63 30.86
N ARG A 458 5.60 1.83 30.70
CA ARG A 458 6.18 3.17 30.76
C ARG A 458 5.60 4.09 29.69
N SER A 459 5.51 3.64 28.45
CA SER A 459 4.92 4.42 27.36
C SER A 459 3.43 4.67 27.56
N PHE A 460 2.68 3.67 28.06
CA PHE A 460 1.29 3.83 28.45
C PHE A 460 1.13 4.94 29.48
N TRP A 461 1.90 4.94 30.57
CA TRP A 461 1.81 5.99 31.58
C TRP A 461 2.23 7.36 31.08
N ASN A 462 3.26 7.44 30.23
CA ASN A 462 3.63 8.69 29.58
C ASN A 462 2.48 9.26 28.74
N ALA A 463 1.71 8.42 28.04
CA ALA A 463 0.53 8.85 27.29
C ALA A 463 -0.66 9.21 28.20
N VAL A 464 -0.83 8.51 29.32
CA VAL A 464 -1.89 8.78 30.30
C VAL A 464 -1.68 10.13 30.99
N GLU A 465 -0.44 10.48 31.27
CA GLU A 465 -0.04 11.70 31.97
C GLU A 465 0.13 12.90 31.04
N ASP A 466 0.10 12.70 29.72
CA ASP A 466 0.18 13.79 28.76
C ASP A 466 -1.11 14.62 28.74
N ASP A 467 -0.92 15.91 28.51
CA ASP A 467 -1.94 16.94 28.64
C ASP A 467 -1.63 18.13 27.72
N VAL A 468 -2.56 18.40 26.79
CA VAL A 468 -2.42 19.45 25.78
C VAL A 468 -3.66 20.34 25.70
N ILE A 469 -4.52 20.36 26.72
CA ILE A 469 -5.76 21.17 26.70
C ILE A 469 -5.45 22.65 26.48
N ASP A 470 -4.41 23.17 27.12
CA ASP A 470 -4.03 24.57 27.02
C ASP A 470 -3.45 24.95 25.65
N LEU A 471 -3.11 23.95 24.82
CA LEU A 471 -2.61 24.15 23.45
C LEU A 471 -3.74 24.12 22.40
N LEU A 472 -4.94 23.64 22.73
CA LEU A 472 -6.02 23.56 21.74
C LEU A 472 -6.37 24.94 21.13
N PRO A 473 -6.42 26.04 21.89
CA PRO A 473 -6.74 27.36 21.33
C PRO A 473 -5.64 27.97 20.46
N THR A 474 -4.43 27.40 20.45
CA THR A 474 -3.30 27.92 19.64
C THR A 474 -3.20 27.25 18.27
N ILE A 475 -4.06 26.26 17.99
CA ILE A 475 -4.07 25.55 16.72
C ILE A 475 -4.83 26.37 15.67
N ASP A 476 -4.08 26.97 14.74
CA ASP A 476 -4.61 27.83 13.67
C ASP A 476 -4.69 27.14 12.30
N VAL A 477 -4.32 25.86 12.22
CA VAL A 477 -4.34 25.08 10.97
C VAL A 477 -5.69 24.36 10.77
N PRO A 478 -6.12 24.13 9.52
CA PRO A 478 -7.29 23.30 9.25
C PRO A 478 -7.19 21.96 9.98
N THR A 479 -8.27 21.57 10.67
CA THR A 479 -8.27 20.38 11.53
C THR A 479 -9.46 19.48 11.25
N LEU A 480 -9.20 18.19 11.07
CA LEU A 480 -10.22 17.13 10.98
C LEU A 480 -10.10 16.18 12.18
N VAL A 481 -11.21 15.91 12.86
CA VAL A 481 -11.30 14.96 13.97
C VAL A 481 -12.21 13.80 13.58
N LEU A 482 -11.61 12.63 13.35
CA LEU A 482 -12.28 11.36 13.06
C LEU A 482 -12.33 10.52 14.33
N HIS A 483 -13.51 10.05 14.73
CA HIS A 483 -13.65 9.32 16.00
C HIS A 483 -14.68 8.18 15.90
N PRO A 484 -14.32 6.93 16.25
CA PRO A 484 -15.31 5.85 16.36
C PRO A 484 -16.35 6.16 17.44
N GLU A 485 -17.64 6.09 17.10
CA GLU A 485 -18.72 6.53 18.00
C GLU A 485 -18.90 5.62 19.22
N ARG A 486 -18.50 4.35 19.12
CA ARG A 486 -18.63 3.35 20.18
C ARG A 486 -17.30 2.97 20.82
N ASP A 487 -16.27 3.79 20.65
CA ASP A 487 -14.96 3.58 21.26
C ASP A 487 -15.06 3.56 22.79
N VAL A 488 -14.60 2.46 23.40
CA VAL A 488 -14.59 2.27 24.86
C VAL A 488 -13.29 2.75 25.49
N ILE A 489 -12.19 2.74 24.74
CA ILE A 489 -10.86 3.16 25.21
C ILE A 489 -10.74 4.68 25.18
N ALA A 490 -11.12 5.31 24.07
CA ALA A 490 -11.15 6.74 23.89
C ALA A 490 -12.60 7.17 23.56
N PRO A 491 -13.46 7.41 24.56
CA PRO A 491 -14.85 7.76 24.32
C PRO A 491 -15.02 8.91 23.32
N VAL A 492 -16.03 8.85 22.46
CA VAL A 492 -16.29 9.87 21.40
C VAL A 492 -16.35 11.31 21.91
N SER A 493 -16.65 11.50 23.20
CA SER A 493 -16.60 12.80 23.87
C SER A 493 -15.21 13.45 23.85
N TRP A 494 -14.13 12.68 23.70
CA TRP A 494 -12.76 13.18 23.54
C TRP A 494 -12.61 13.90 22.20
N GLY A 495 -13.02 13.28 21.10
CA GLY A 495 -12.98 13.91 19.77
C GLY A 495 -13.88 15.15 19.69
N ARG A 496 -15.09 15.07 20.29
CA ARG A 496 -15.98 16.25 20.38
C ARG A 496 -15.35 17.38 21.18
N PHE A 497 -14.68 17.07 22.29
CA PHE A 497 -13.98 18.06 23.11
C PHE A 497 -12.89 18.80 22.32
N LEU A 498 -12.14 18.07 21.46
CA LEU A 498 -11.15 18.66 20.55
C LEU A 498 -11.82 19.60 19.55
N ALA A 499 -12.85 19.12 18.85
CA ALA A 499 -13.53 19.90 17.81
C ALA A 499 -14.22 21.16 18.36
N GLU A 500 -14.70 21.13 19.60
CA GLU A 500 -15.27 22.31 20.28
C GLU A 500 -14.24 23.39 20.63
N ARG A 501 -12.96 23.03 20.78
CA ARG A 501 -11.90 23.93 21.30
C ARG A 501 -10.85 24.32 20.29
N ILE A 502 -10.72 23.57 19.20
CA ILE A 502 -9.87 23.94 18.06
C ILE A 502 -10.73 24.75 17.09
N ALA A 503 -10.28 25.96 16.77
CA ALA A 503 -11.04 26.86 15.91
C ALA A 503 -11.21 26.27 14.50
N GLY A 504 -12.45 26.15 14.04
CA GLY A 504 -12.76 25.66 12.69
C GLY A 504 -12.54 24.17 12.48
N ALA A 505 -12.36 23.37 13.54
CA ALA A 505 -12.21 21.92 13.42
C ALA A 505 -13.50 21.24 12.92
N GLU A 506 -13.36 20.32 11.98
CA GLU A 506 -14.43 19.45 11.49
C GLU A 506 -14.46 18.17 12.33
N PHE A 507 -15.65 17.77 12.80
CA PHE A 507 -15.84 16.51 13.53
C PHE A 507 -16.62 15.51 12.67
N VAL A 508 -16.10 14.30 12.56
CA VAL A 508 -16.74 13.17 11.87
C VAL A 508 -16.77 11.96 12.79
N GLY A 509 -17.98 11.54 13.14
CA GLY A 509 -18.23 10.29 13.88
C GLY A 509 -18.22 9.10 12.92
N LEU A 510 -17.50 8.05 13.28
CA LEU A 510 -17.41 6.81 12.49
C LEU A 510 -18.26 5.71 13.14
N ASP A 511 -19.04 4.98 12.33
CA ASP A 511 -19.87 3.87 12.81
C ASP A 511 -19.01 2.62 13.12
N SER A 512 -18.18 2.71 14.17
CA SER A 512 -17.27 1.65 14.60
C SER A 512 -17.09 1.67 16.12
N ASP A 513 -16.69 0.53 16.68
CA ASP A 513 -16.25 0.36 18.07
C ASP A 513 -14.74 0.12 18.20
N VAL A 514 -13.97 0.32 17.11
CA VAL A 514 -12.54 -0.03 17.03
C VAL A 514 -11.64 1.21 17.17
N ASP A 515 -10.91 1.31 18.28
CA ASP A 515 -9.91 2.37 18.55
C ASP A 515 -8.62 2.18 17.72
N LEU A 516 -8.25 0.93 17.43
CA LEU A 516 -7.00 0.61 16.76
C LEU A 516 -7.12 0.77 15.24
N ILE A 517 -6.53 1.84 14.70
CA ILE A 517 -6.53 2.11 13.25
C ILE A 517 -6.02 0.93 12.41
N CYS A 518 -5.09 0.13 12.94
CA CYS A 518 -4.50 -1.02 12.25
C CYS A 518 -5.44 -2.22 12.09
N VAL A 519 -6.52 -2.30 12.87
CA VAL A 519 -7.56 -3.33 12.75
C VAL A 519 -8.94 -2.72 12.48
N SER A 520 -9.00 -1.42 12.17
CA SER A 520 -10.26 -0.69 11.96
C SER A 520 -11.06 -1.24 10.78
N ASP A 521 -12.32 -1.58 11.04
CA ASP A 521 -13.31 -2.05 10.07
C ASP A 521 -13.82 -0.94 9.12
N VAL A 522 -13.55 0.32 9.45
CA VAL A 522 -13.96 1.52 8.70
C VAL A 522 -12.77 2.27 8.07
N LEU A 523 -11.62 1.62 7.93
CA LEU A 523 -10.44 2.24 7.30
C LEU A 523 -10.70 2.85 5.90
N PRO A 524 -11.53 2.23 5.02
CA PRO A 524 -11.87 2.85 3.74
C PRO A 524 -12.56 4.21 3.89
N ASP A 525 -13.46 4.35 4.87
CA ASP A 525 -14.20 5.58 5.17
C ASP A 525 -13.27 6.63 5.79
N VAL A 526 -12.42 6.21 6.74
CA VAL A 526 -11.36 7.06 7.31
C VAL A 526 -10.54 7.71 6.20
N ALA A 527 -10.06 6.91 5.24
CA ALA A 527 -9.26 7.42 4.14
C ALA A 527 -10.04 8.35 3.20
N ALA A 528 -11.34 8.07 2.95
CA ALA A 528 -12.19 8.90 2.11
C ALA A 528 -12.46 10.27 2.75
N GLU A 529 -12.69 10.31 4.06
CA GLU A 529 -12.86 11.55 4.82
C GLU A 529 -11.57 12.37 4.83
N ILE A 530 -10.42 11.72 5.03
CA ILE A 530 -9.12 12.41 4.93
C ILE A 530 -8.92 12.96 3.52
N ALA A 531 -9.15 12.18 2.45
CA ALA A 531 -9.02 12.66 1.08
C ALA A 531 -9.88 13.90 0.82
N THR A 532 -11.15 13.85 1.18
CA THR A 532 -12.12 14.94 1.02
C THR A 532 -11.72 16.19 1.81
N PHE A 533 -11.15 16.00 3.00
CA PHE A 533 -10.61 17.09 3.79
C PHE A 533 -9.35 17.70 3.15
N LEU A 534 -8.42 16.87 2.66
CA LEU A 534 -7.19 17.34 2.02
C LEU A 534 -7.46 18.15 0.75
N GLU A 535 -8.43 17.74 -0.08
CA GLU A 535 -8.85 18.51 -1.27
C GLU A 535 -9.25 19.96 -0.93
N ARG A 536 -9.82 20.18 0.26
CA ARG A 536 -10.28 21.50 0.73
C ARG A 536 -9.21 22.27 1.50
N ALA A 537 -8.52 21.58 2.42
CA ALA A 537 -7.58 22.17 3.37
C ALA A 537 -6.16 22.34 2.80
N VAL A 538 -5.80 21.54 1.79
CA VAL A 538 -4.46 21.42 1.23
C VAL A 538 -4.54 21.58 -0.30
N PRO A 539 -5.03 22.72 -0.84
CA PRO A 539 -5.14 22.92 -2.28
C PRO A 539 -3.77 22.76 -2.95
N GLU A 540 -3.69 22.05 -4.08
CA GLU A 540 -2.43 21.75 -4.77
C GLU A 540 -1.55 23.00 -4.89
N SER A 541 -0.44 23.00 -4.16
CA SER A 541 0.66 23.88 -4.50
C SER A 541 1.24 23.32 -5.79
N THR A 542 1.05 24.03 -6.90
CA THR A 542 1.61 23.70 -8.22
C THR A 542 3.07 23.25 -8.08
N GLU A 543 3.31 21.97 -8.43
CA GLU A 543 4.59 21.36 -8.79
C GLU A 543 5.70 21.30 -7.71
N ARG A 544 5.67 20.28 -6.84
CA ARG A 544 6.88 19.78 -6.16
C ARG A 544 7.68 18.85 -7.09
N SER A 545 8.67 19.43 -7.75
CA SER A 545 10.03 18.92 -8.02
C SER A 545 10.22 17.40 -8.23
N MET A 546 10.16 16.96 -9.48
CA MET A 546 11.06 15.90 -9.97
C MET A 546 12.36 16.54 -10.45
N ASP A 547 13.53 16.07 -10.01
CA ASP A 547 14.88 16.42 -10.51
C ASP A 547 15.13 17.91 -10.82
N ALA A 548 14.98 18.78 -9.82
CA ALA A 548 15.42 20.16 -9.94
C ALA A 548 16.95 20.24 -10.01
N GLN A 549 17.47 20.76 -11.13
CA GLN A 549 18.89 21.03 -11.36
C GLN A 549 19.14 22.54 -11.28
N LEU A 550 20.18 22.95 -10.56
CA LEU A 550 20.64 24.33 -10.59
C LEU A 550 21.27 24.62 -11.96
N VAL A 551 20.69 25.56 -12.72
CA VAL A 551 21.16 25.90 -14.07
C VAL A 551 21.24 27.41 -14.27
N THR A 552 22.03 27.86 -15.25
CA THR A 552 22.05 29.27 -15.67
C THR A 552 21.10 29.48 -16.83
N ILE A 553 20.18 30.43 -16.69
CA ILE A 553 19.11 30.70 -17.65
C ILE A 553 19.38 32.07 -18.28
N VAL A 554 19.36 32.13 -19.62
CA VAL A 554 19.29 33.37 -20.38
C VAL A 554 17.92 33.44 -21.00
N ALA A 555 17.12 34.42 -20.60
CA ALA A 555 15.83 34.72 -21.21
C ALA A 555 15.93 35.99 -22.04
N VAL A 556 15.35 35.96 -23.23
CA VAL A 556 15.31 37.09 -24.15
C VAL A 556 13.86 37.40 -24.49
N TYR A 557 13.48 38.67 -24.47
CA TYR A 557 12.16 39.10 -24.92
C TYR A 557 12.29 39.99 -26.14
N THR A 558 11.58 39.64 -27.22
CA THR A 558 11.46 40.46 -28.42
C THR A 558 10.07 40.29 -29.03
N ALA A 559 9.51 41.38 -29.54
CA ALA A 559 8.23 41.37 -30.25
C ALA A 559 8.38 41.05 -31.75
N SER A 560 9.60 40.86 -32.26
CA SER A 560 9.88 40.65 -33.70
C SER A 560 10.26 39.21 -34.03
N ASP A 561 9.52 38.59 -34.94
CA ASP A 561 9.78 37.22 -35.42
C ASP A 561 11.12 37.11 -36.18
N SER A 562 11.59 38.17 -36.84
CA SER A 562 12.89 38.17 -37.52
C SER A 562 14.06 38.20 -36.54
N VAL A 563 13.87 38.84 -35.39
CA VAL A 563 14.85 38.91 -34.30
C VAL A 563 14.86 37.61 -33.50
N ARG A 564 13.70 36.97 -33.35
CA ARG A 564 13.56 35.67 -32.70
C ARG A 564 14.49 34.61 -33.27
N ALA A 565 14.46 34.39 -34.59
CA ALA A 565 15.29 33.37 -35.24
C ALA A 565 16.80 33.66 -35.08
N MET A 566 17.18 34.95 -35.10
CA MET A 566 18.55 35.38 -34.87
C MET A 566 19.01 35.13 -33.43
N VAL A 567 18.16 35.44 -32.43
CA VAL A 567 18.43 35.20 -31.00
C VAL A 567 18.62 33.70 -30.74
N GLU A 568 17.72 32.85 -31.22
CA GLU A 568 17.79 31.40 -31.03
C GLU A 568 19.08 30.83 -31.66
N SER A 569 19.43 31.29 -32.86
CA SER A 569 20.67 30.90 -33.52
C SER A 569 21.92 31.35 -32.74
N ALA A 570 21.93 32.59 -32.24
CA ALA A 570 23.06 33.13 -31.47
C ALA A 570 23.25 32.39 -30.13
N LEU A 571 22.17 32.12 -29.39
CA LEU A 571 22.23 31.38 -28.12
C LEU A 571 22.67 29.93 -28.32
N ALA A 572 22.19 29.27 -29.38
CA ALA A 572 22.62 27.91 -29.72
C ALA A 572 24.11 27.86 -30.12
N ARG A 573 24.60 28.81 -30.93
CA ARG A 573 26.03 28.90 -31.29
C ARG A 573 26.94 29.13 -30.08
N ALA A 574 26.44 29.81 -29.05
CA ALA A 574 27.16 30.03 -27.81
C ALA A 574 27.15 28.82 -26.85
N GLY A 575 26.57 27.69 -27.27
CA GLY A 575 26.47 26.46 -26.48
C GLY A 575 25.26 26.40 -25.55
N GLY A 576 24.31 27.31 -25.70
CA GLY A 576 23.06 27.31 -24.94
C GLY A 576 22.09 26.25 -25.46
N ARG A 577 21.46 25.52 -24.53
CA ARG A 577 20.36 24.61 -24.84
C ARG A 577 19.07 25.42 -24.97
N VAL A 578 18.75 25.82 -26.20
CA VAL A 578 17.54 26.61 -26.52
C VAL A 578 16.29 25.75 -26.35
N GLN A 579 15.25 26.30 -25.71
CA GLN A 579 13.98 25.63 -25.50
C GLN A 579 12.82 26.36 -26.21
N GLU A 580 11.80 25.59 -26.61
CA GLU A 580 10.64 26.11 -27.35
C GLU A 580 9.71 26.94 -26.45
N ARG A 581 9.64 26.65 -25.15
CA ARG A 581 8.74 27.31 -24.18
C ARG A 581 9.39 27.49 -22.80
N PRO A 582 9.31 28.67 -22.15
CA PRO A 582 8.94 29.95 -22.77
C PRO A 582 9.95 30.29 -23.85
N ALA A 583 9.45 30.81 -24.98
CA ALA A 583 10.25 31.02 -26.16
C ALA A 583 11.42 31.98 -25.86
N HIS A 584 12.54 31.78 -26.57
CA HIS A 584 13.72 32.65 -26.51
C HIS A 584 14.46 32.55 -25.16
N THR A 585 14.38 31.36 -24.56
CA THR A 585 15.12 31.00 -23.37
C THR A 585 16.17 29.95 -23.73
N ALA A 586 17.38 30.08 -23.18
CA ALA A 586 18.43 29.09 -23.31
C ALA A 586 19.08 28.81 -21.97
N VAL A 587 19.43 27.54 -21.75
CA VAL A 587 20.07 27.07 -20.53
C VAL A 587 21.55 26.78 -20.77
N PHE A 588 22.40 27.27 -19.86
CA PHE A 588 23.84 27.15 -19.89
C PHE A 588 24.34 26.43 -18.63
N ASP A 589 25.43 25.67 -18.79
CA ASP A 589 26.04 24.90 -17.71
C ASP A 589 26.90 25.77 -16.78
N ALA A 590 27.28 26.99 -17.21
CA ALA A 590 28.07 27.93 -16.41
C ALA A 590 27.69 29.41 -16.63
N PRO A 591 27.64 30.24 -15.56
CA PRO A 591 27.34 31.68 -15.65
C PRO A 591 28.24 32.47 -16.61
N GLY A 592 29.54 32.16 -16.63
CA GLY A 592 30.47 32.82 -17.56
C GLY A 592 30.19 32.52 -19.04
N GLN A 593 29.59 31.37 -19.38
CA GLN A 593 29.16 31.07 -20.75
C GLN A 593 27.94 31.90 -21.13
N ALA A 594 26.95 31.99 -20.23
CA ALA A 594 25.75 32.80 -20.41
C ALA A 594 26.07 34.29 -20.61
N VAL A 595 26.99 34.85 -19.80
CA VAL A 595 27.44 36.24 -19.95
C VAL A 595 28.12 36.49 -21.30
N ARG A 596 28.99 35.57 -21.74
CA ARG A 596 29.62 35.67 -23.08
C ARG A 596 28.59 35.58 -24.21
N ALA A 597 27.61 34.68 -24.08
CA ALA A 597 26.51 34.53 -25.04
C ALA A 597 25.72 35.84 -25.18
N VAL A 598 25.39 36.48 -24.06
CA VAL A 598 24.62 37.74 -24.04
C VAL A 598 25.42 38.90 -24.63
N ARG A 599 26.73 39.02 -24.33
CA ARG A 599 27.59 40.04 -24.95
C ARG A 599 27.69 39.87 -26.47
N ALA A 600 27.89 38.63 -26.94
CA ALA A 600 27.92 38.33 -28.36
C ALA A 600 26.58 38.66 -29.04
N LEU A 601 25.46 38.31 -28.41
CA LEU A 601 24.12 38.64 -28.89
C LEU A 601 23.93 40.16 -29.02
N ARG A 602 24.36 40.95 -28.01
CA ARG A 602 24.27 42.43 -28.09
C ARG A 602 25.10 43.01 -29.23
N GLN A 603 26.29 42.48 -29.48
CA GLN A 603 27.14 42.92 -30.59
C GLN A 603 26.51 42.60 -31.95
N GLU A 604 25.90 41.42 -32.09
CA GLU A 604 25.19 40.99 -33.31
C GLU A 604 23.94 41.86 -33.55
N LEU A 605 23.17 42.14 -32.51
CA LEU A 605 22.01 43.05 -32.58
C LEU A 605 22.44 44.48 -32.96
N ALA A 606 23.56 44.97 -32.44
CA ALA A 606 24.07 46.31 -32.73
C ALA A 606 24.65 46.46 -34.17
N THR A 607 25.09 45.35 -34.78
CA THR A 607 25.69 45.35 -36.12
C THR A 607 24.69 44.97 -37.23
N THR A 608 23.45 44.63 -36.86
CA THR A 608 22.38 44.30 -37.80
C THR A 608 21.91 45.55 -38.54
N ALA A 609 21.85 45.49 -39.89
CA ALA A 609 21.48 46.62 -40.75
C ALA A 609 19.99 47.05 -40.66
N VAL A 610 19.17 46.32 -39.90
CA VAL A 610 17.73 46.53 -39.74
C VAL A 610 17.48 47.16 -38.36
N SER A 611 16.59 48.14 -38.29
CA SER A 611 16.14 48.69 -37.00
C SER A 611 15.45 47.60 -36.19
N VAL A 612 16.11 47.15 -35.12
CA VAL A 612 15.62 46.12 -34.21
C VAL A 612 14.78 46.79 -33.12
N PRO A 613 13.53 46.36 -32.87
CA PRO A 613 12.79 46.81 -31.69
C PRO A 613 13.51 46.42 -30.40
N PRO A 614 13.24 47.10 -29.26
CA PRO A 614 13.93 46.83 -28.00
C PRO A 614 13.91 45.35 -27.63
N VAL A 615 15.09 44.80 -27.38
CA VAL A 615 15.28 43.41 -26.94
C VAL A 615 15.63 43.44 -25.46
N GLY A 616 14.79 42.83 -24.64
CA GLY A 616 15.06 42.67 -23.22
C GLY A 616 15.84 41.38 -22.98
N VAL A 617 16.88 41.44 -22.15
CA VAL A 617 17.67 40.25 -21.80
C VAL A 617 17.76 40.15 -20.29
N ALA A 618 17.56 38.94 -19.77
CA ALA A 618 17.75 38.64 -18.36
C ALA A 618 18.58 37.37 -18.16
N LEU A 619 19.41 37.38 -17.12
CA LEU A 619 20.15 36.21 -16.66
C LEU A 619 19.76 35.88 -15.22
N HIS A 620 19.51 34.60 -14.97
CA HIS A 620 19.19 34.10 -13.63
C HIS A 620 19.81 32.72 -13.42
N VAL A 621 20.28 32.44 -12.21
CA VAL A 621 20.65 31.10 -11.76
C VAL A 621 19.63 30.65 -10.74
N GLY A 622 19.00 29.50 -11.01
CA GLY A 622 17.97 28.92 -10.17
C GLY A 622 17.69 27.46 -10.51
N GLU A 623 16.95 26.81 -9.63
CA GLU A 623 16.57 25.41 -9.74
C GLU A 623 15.49 25.23 -10.82
N CYS A 624 15.74 24.31 -11.74
CA CYS A 624 14.85 23.99 -12.86
C CYS A 624 14.70 22.49 -13.03
N VAL A 625 13.51 22.03 -13.39
CA VAL A 625 13.22 20.64 -13.72
C VAL A 625 13.49 20.40 -15.20
N ARG A 626 14.22 19.32 -15.54
CA ARG A 626 14.42 18.91 -16.92
C ARG A 626 13.21 18.13 -17.42
N SER A 627 12.70 18.49 -18.60
CA SER A 627 11.62 17.80 -19.30
C SER A 627 12.02 17.46 -20.74
N ASP A 628 11.21 16.63 -21.43
CA ASP A 628 11.42 16.25 -22.84
C ASP A 628 11.41 17.45 -23.80
N ILE A 629 10.83 18.59 -23.38
CA ILE A 629 10.73 19.82 -24.19
C ILE A 629 11.59 20.98 -23.68
N GLY A 630 12.52 20.73 -22.75
CA GLY A 630 13.42 21.74 -22.18
C GLY A 630 13.34 21.85 -20.66
N PHE A 631 13.76 22.98 -20.09
CA PHE A 631 13.74 23.23 -18.65
C PHE A 631 12.48 23.98 -18.21
N ARG A 632 11.92 23.61 -17.06
CA ARG A 632 10.73 24.26 -16.47
C ARG A 632 10.98 24.59 -15.01
N GLY A 633 10.16 25.49 -14.45
CA GLY A 633 10.21 25.87 -13.05
C GLY A 633 10.21 27.38 -12.84
N GLU A 634 10.09 27.79 -11.58
CA GLU A 634 9.97 29.20 -11.19
C GLU A 634 11.16 30.04 -11.68
N ALA A 635 12.37 29.47 -11.67
CA ALA A 635 13.57 30.15 -12.15
C ALA A 635 13.50 30.52 -13.65
N VAL A 636 12.90 29.67 -14.49
CA VAL A 636 12.70 29.93 -15.93
C VAL A 636 11.69 31.05 -16.14
N GLU A 637 10.57 31.01 -15.42
CA GLU A 637 9.51 32.03 -15.50
C GLU A 637 9.99 33.38 -14.93
N LEU A 638 10.80 33.35 -13.88
CA LEU A 638 11.43 34.53 -13.31
C LEU A 638 12.35 35.22 -14.33
N ALA A 639 13.24 34.45 -14.96
CA ALA A 639 14.11 34.97 -16.01
C ALA A 639 13.30 35.59 -17.16
N HIS A 640 12.22 34.93 -17.60
CA HIS A 640 11.36 35.44 -18.66
C HIS A 640 10.68 36.77 -18.29
N ARG A 641 10.07 36.86 -17.10
CA ARG A 641 9.45 38.11 -16.61
C ARG A 641 10.45 39.26 -16.50
N LEU A 642 11.67 38.96 -16.06
CA LEU A 642 12.76 39.94 -16.03
C LEU A 642 13.16 40.40 -17.44
N ALA A 643 13.22 39.49 -18.41
CA ALA A 643 13.52 39.83 -19.81
C ALA A 643 12.44 40.73 -20.42
N VAL A 644 11.15 40.44 -20.15
CA VAL A 644 10.04 41.32 -20.56
C VAL A 644 10.23 42.73 -20.00
N ARG A 645 10.62 42.86 -18.73
CA ARG A 645 10.84 44.16 -18.10
C ARG A 645 12.07 44.88 -18.67
N ALA A 646 13.15 44.15 -18.89
CA ALA A 646 14.38 44.64 -19.50
C ALA A 646 14.16 45.23 -20.90
N SER A 647 13.12 44.78 -21.61
CA SER A 647 12.80 45.30 -22.94
C SER A 647 12.43 46.79 -22.94
N ALA A 648 11.92 47.31 -21.82
CA ALA A 648 11.59 48.74 -21.69
C ALA A 648 12.85 49.63 -21.59
N THR A 649 13.96 49.08 -21.09
CA THR A 649 15.20 49.84 -20.83
C THR A 649 16.35 49.45 -21.76
N SER A 650 16.20 48.38 -22.56
CA SER A 650 17.27 47.76 -23.37
C SER A 650 18.51 47.38 -22.56
N GLU A 651 18.34 47.17 -21.25
CA GLU A 651 19.38 46.71 -20.34
C GLU A 651 19.47 45.18 -20.34
N VAL A 652 20.60 44.68 -19.84
CA VAL A 652 20.73 43.28 -19.45
C VAL A 652 20.55 43.19 -17.96
N LEU A 653 19.45 42.60 -17.50
CA LEU A 653 19.18 42.44 -16.08
C LEU A 653 19.75 41.12 -15.57
N VAL A 654 20.36 41.14 -14.40
CA VAL A 654 20.88 39.94 -13.73
C VAL A 654 20.42 39.91 -12.29
N THR A 655 20.03 38.72 -11.81
CA THR A 655 19.74 38.53 -10.38
C THR A 655 21.03 38.45 -9.57
N ASP A 656 20.99 38.82 -8.29
CA ASP A 656 22.15 38.76 -7.40
C ASP A 656 22.76 37.35 -7.28
N THR A 657 22.00 36.29 -7.60
CA THR A 657 22.49 34.90 -7.65
C THR A 657 23.62 34.67 -8.66
N ILE A 658 23.79 35.55 -9.65
CA ILE A 658 24.88 35.48 -10.63
C ILE A 658 26.18 36.11 -10.11
N ARG A 659 26.08 37.17 -9.30
CA ARG A 659 27.21 37.96 -8.80
C ARG A 659 28.33 37.13 -8.17
N PRO A 660 28.07 36.19 -7.23
CA PRO A 660 29.13 35.40 -6.60
C PRO A 660 29.77 34.35 -7.54
N LEU A 661 29.15 34.06 -8.68
CA LEU A 661 29.58 33.01 -9.60
C LEU A 661 30.43 33.53 -10.77
N LEU A 662 30.65 34.84 -10.84
CA LEU A 662 31.48 35.50 -11.86
C LEU A 662 32.90 35.71 -11.34
N ARG A 663 33.88 35.69 -12.25
CA ARG A 663 35.26 36.01 -11.85
C ARG A 663 35.37 37.49 -11.54
N ALA A 664 36.15 37.84 -10.51
CA ALA A 664 36.41 39.23 -10.16
C ALA A 664 36.96 40.01 -11.37
N GLY A 665 36.26 41.08 -11.76
CA GLY A 665 36.62 41.92 -12.91
C GLY A 665 36.09 41.46 -14.28
N GLU A 666 35.28 40.40 -14.36
CA GLU A 666 34.73 39.89 -15.64
C GLU A 666 33.61 40.77 -16.21
N VAL A 667 32.81 41.40 -15.34
CA VAL A 667 31.73 42.35 -15.67
C VAL A 667 31.54 43.35 -14.54
N ARG A 668 30.95 44.51 -14.84
CA ARG A 668 30.49 45.48 -13.84
C ARG A 668 28.97 45.34 -13.66
N LEU A 669 28.52 45.26 -12.41
CA LEU A 669 27.10 45.17 -12.06
C LEU A 669 26.68 46.44 -11.32
N GLU A 670 25.61 47.07 -11.78
CA GLU A 670 25.00 48.24 -11.13
C GLU A 670 23.61 47.89 -10.59
N GLU A 671 23.38 48.13 -9.31
CA GLU A 671 22.12 47.81 -8.65
C GLU A 671 20.94 48.62 -9.23
N ARG A 672 19.75 48.00 -9.30
CA ARG A 672 18.49 48.59 -9.75
C ARG A 672 17.44 48.48 -8.64
N PRO A 673 17.55 49.30 -7.58
CA PRO A 673 16.69 49.20 -6.39
C PRO A 673 15.21 49.51 -6.69
N ASP A 674 14.93 50.19 -7.81
CA ASP A 674 13.58 50.42 -8.32
C ASP A 674 12.89 49.13 -8.81
N LEU A 675 13.66 48.07 -9.06
CA LEU A 675 13.16 46.77 -9.51
C LEU A 675 13.12 45.73 -8.38
N ASP A 676 13.79 45.96 -7.24
CA ASP A 676 13.85 45.02 -6.10
C ASP A 676 12.48 44.78 -5.45
N ALA A 677 11.60 45.79 -5.46
CA ALA A 677 10.25 45.69 -4.90
C ALA A 677 9.32 44.71 -5.66
N PHE A 678 9.70 44.32 -6.89
CA PHE A 678 8.88 43.50 -7.78
C PHE A 678 8.90 41.99 -7.46
N LEU A 679 9.95 41.49 -6.79
CA LEU A 679 10.14 40.05 -6.53
C LEU A 679 10.31 39.68 -5.04
N SER A 680 10.24 40.66 -4.14
CA SER A 680 10.20 40.52 -2.66
C SER A 680 11.36 39.76 -1.99
N ARG A 681 12.31 39.13 -2.71
CA ARG A 681 13.38 38.29 -2.14
C ARG A 681 14.74 38.33 -2.86
N LEU A 682 14.93 39.06 -3.97
CA LEU A 682 16.19 39.08 -4.74
C LEU A 682 16.54 40.49 -5.22
N ALA A 683 17.81 40.88 -5.05
CA ALA A 683 18.33 42.12 -5.62
C ALA A 683 18.60 41.96 -7.13
N ILE A 684 18.30 43.02 -7.91
CA ILE A 684 18.47 43.05 -9.36
C ILE A 684 19.57 44.04 -9.74
N HIS A 685 20.40 43.65 -10.71
CA HIS A 685 21.48 44.48 -11.24
C HIS A 685 21.37 44.62 -12.76
N ALA A 686 21.80 45.75 -13.30
CA ALA A 686 22.11 45.89 -14.71
C ALA A 686 23.57 45.45 -14.96
N LEU A 687 23.77 44.63 -15.99
CA LEU A 687 25.10 44.27 -16.49
C LEU A 687 25.60 45.39 -17.40
N VAL A 688 26.71 46.00 -17.00
CA VAL A 688 27.40 47.08 -17.72
C VAL A 688 28.70 46.52 -18.28
N ASP A 689 28.98 46.83 -19.55
CA ASP A 689 30.16 46.31 -20.26
C ASP A 689 31.49 46.83 -19.70
#